data_AF-A0A841K046-F1
#
_entry.id   AF-A0A841K046-F1
#
_cell.length_a   1.000
_cell.length_b   1.000
_cell.length_c   1.000
_cell.angle_alpha   90.00
_cell.angle_beta   90.00
_cell.angle_gamma   90.00
#
_symmetry.space_group_name_H-M   'P 1'
#
loop_
_entity.id
_entity.type
_entity.pdbx_description
1 polymer ?
#
loop_
_entity_poly.entity_id
_entity_poly.type
_entity_poly.pdbx_seq_one_letter_code
_entity_poly.pdbx_strand_id
1 'polypeptide(L)'
;MLRRLKYSQLFIRAMVCGIPTIFAAWAITGCGVGLTNNGAASAISAPSSSVRVGQTLQINNQSKLTGSPITYWVNGVQGGNAQLGTIDANGLYTAPGSVPTPNNAVTITSLATDFPDDKPGSAVISVLNPIPIIKTVTPTALTEGTTLITISGSEFVYGAQIVWNGVPVPTTLVSDSQLAATIAAPTPGTYPLTVSNPDPGSANAATISEQVGPGQVVLTWQTTNGTSVRVSNPLTIGLMVNGTNNTGVTLTANGIAGGNAQIGTVVSNADGSVTYTAPAIVPSPSNTVQLTAISVDNRKVSASQNISVMNPIPILVSATPMAFNAGTNTVVLAGSNFINGAQALVNGAAVSTTFNSGGQLTASFTAPNPGNLDLQVLNPSPGPAASTDLIAQVNGTLPVQLVSPQDASRFLAQATFGATDADIHHLSTIGFPAWLGEQFNTPATLHEPFVDQALALYNPPCNAGDIQCNASLFVDNASDENYWQQSFWQQALTGQDQLRQRVTYALSQLFVIASTNPGVAAMPRGMANYYDVLGADAFGNFRQLLQDVTLNPMMGMFLSMQGNDKGDATRDPDENYAREVMQLFTIGLYQLNPDGTQKLDGTGQPIPTYSNTDVMGLAKVFTGFSWNIPGDQSDNAWSNCCVYVGPGFGEDILPMQSFPNHHSTDEKDFLGGTIPANTNADPLGDLKVALDTLFNHPNLPPFFCRQLIQHLVTSNPSPAYVSRVAAVFQDDGQGVRGDMQAVLQAILLDEEARGSAAASSNPQYGKVREAMVRYTEWARAFTAQSRTGSFNLRTTEDPIYALGEMTLRSPTVFNWFAPGYVPPGTSIEQAGLTAPEMEMTDVSTVVGYLNYMQSAIGAGYNFGPDVFSYYSTEMGLAATPDQLLDRINLLLMAGEMDSTLRSQILSAVASIPIPSGDENAINAALLSRVQTAIYLTMASPAYAAQF
;
A
#
# COMPACT_ATOMS: atom_id res chain seq x y z
N MET A 1 22.70 -9.98 34.10
CA MET A 1 23.93 -9.58 34.84
C MET A 1 23.65 -8.28 35.57
N LEU A 2 23.37 -8.35 36.88
CA LEU A 2 24.18 -7.76 37.99
C LEU A 2 24.40 -6.23 37.84
N ARG A 3 24.00 -5.31 38.74
CA ARG A 3 23.62 -5.39 40.16
C ARG A 3 22.87 -4.13 40.61
N ARG A 4 21.93 -4.34 41.54
CA ARG A 4 21.26 -3.38 42.44
C ARG A 4 22.23 -2.67 43.40
N LEU A 5 21.85 -1.49 43.89
CA LEU A 5 21.82 -1.05 45.31
C LEU A 5 21.19 0.37 45.33
N LYS A 6 19.97 0.59 45.83
CA LYS A 6 19.41 0.54 47.20
C LYS A 6 19.75 1.78 48.07
N TYR A 7 18.76 2.11 48.91
CA TYR A 7 18.76 2.90 50.15
C TYR A 7 18.66 4.43 49.99
N SER A 8 17.89 5.18 50.80
CA SER A 8 16.80 4.89 51.75
C SER A 8 16.33 6.20 52.39
N GLN A 9 15.03 6.29 52.61
CA GLN A 9 14.31 6.67 53.83
C GLN A 9 14.59 7.97 54.64
N LEU A 10 13.44 8.56 55.00
CA LEU A 10 13.01 9.07 56.31
C LEU A 10 13.49 10.45 56.80
N PHE A 11 12.53 11.34 57.07
CA PHE A 11 12.12 11.92 58.38
C PHE A 11 11.26 13.17 58.07
N ILE A 12 9.92 13.17 58.25
CA ILE A 12 9.09 13.37 59.46
C ILE A 12 8.97 14.85 59.92
N ARG A 13 7.68 15.28 59.99
CA ARG A 13 7.04 16.34 60.82
C ARG A 13 7.33 17.81 60.51
N ALA A 14 6.46 18.79 60.79
CA ALA A 14 5.02 18.98 61.02
C ALA A 14 4.89 20.36 61.72
N MET A 15 3.84 21.14 61.39
CA MET A 15 3.20 22.16 62.25
C MET A 15 4.04 23.42 62.64
N VAL A 16 3.54 24.62 62.96
CA VAL A 16 2.23 25.33 63.09
C VAL A 16 2.56 26.78 63.50
N CYS A 17 1.67 27.75 63.22
CA CYS A 17 1.57 29.13 63.77
C CYS A 17 2.77 30.09 63.53
N GLY A 18 2.63 31.41 63.43
CA GLY A 18 1.54 32.31 63.77
C GLY A 18 2.07 33.51 64.58
N ILE A 19 1.94 34.71 64.00
CA ILE A 19 1.75 36.05 64.63
C ILE A 19 3.00 36.76 65.29
N PRO A 20 2.97 38.08 65.66
CA PRO A 20 3.52 39.19 64.85
C PRO A 20 4.32 40.30 65.63
N THR A 21 4.51 41.47 65.00
CA THR A 21 4.53 42.87 65.54
C THR A 21 5.72 43.50 66.31
N ILE A 22 6.12 44.70 65.81
CA ILE A 22 6.26 46.05 66.43
C ILE A 22 7.37 46.38 67.49
N PHE A 23 7.91 47.60 67.33
CA PHE A 23 8.45 48.63 68.27
C PHE A 23 9.95 48.94 68.01
N ALA A 24 10.38 50.13 67.56
CA ALA A 24 10.24 51.54 67.99
C ALA A 24 11.41 52.05 68.86
N ALA A 25 11.57 53.38 68.84
CA ALA A 25 12.36 54.25 69.74
C ALA A 25 13.87 54.36 69.44
N TRP A 26 14.32 55.49 68.87
CA TRP A 26 14.65 56.78 69.50
C TRP A 26 16.03 56.86 70.15
N ALA A 27 16.90 57.62 69.46
CA ALA A 27 17.74 58.70 69.99
C ALA A 27 18.89 58.26 70.94
N ILE A 28 20.00 58.98 71.17
CA ILE A 28 20.34 60.40 71.18
C ILE A 28 21.90 60.46 71.10
N THR A 29 22.47 61.64 70.81
CA THR A 29 23.72 62.20 71.39
C THR A 29 25.13 61.73 70.95
N GLY A 30 26.03 62.72 70.86
CA GLY A 30 27.50 62.58 70.99
C GLY A 30 28.23 62.86 69.68
N CYS A 31 28.66 64.09 69.31
CA CYS A 31 29.64 64.99 69.97
C CYS A 31 30.99 64.34 70.25
N GLY A 32 32.08 64.96 69.79
CA GLY A 32 33.45 64.60 70.19
C GLY A 32 34.47 64.65 69.05
N VAL A 33 34.72 65.80 68.42
CA VAL A 33 35.98 66.57 68.57
C VAL A 33 37.25 65.78 68.90
N GLY A 34 38.28 66.10 68.14
CA GLY A 34 39.66 66.06 68.61
C GLY A 34 40.43 64.88 68.08
N LEU A 35 41.27 65.15 67.08
CA LEU A 35 42.73 65.09 67.19
C LEU A 35 43.28 65.35 65.80
N THR A 36 44.02 66.46 65.64
CA THR A 36 44.87 66.68 64.48
C THR A 36 45.98 65.63 64.50
N ASN A 37 45.73 64.50 63.86
CA ASN A 37 46.79 63.59 63.44
C ASN A 37 47.03 63.80 61.96
N ASN A 38 48.32 63.96 61.63
CA ASN A 38 48.88 63.95 60.28
C ASN A 38 48.06 63.05 59.36
N GLY A 39 47.22 63.69 58.54
CA GLY A 39 46.41 63.00 57.55
C GLY A 39 47.37 62.40 56.53
N ALA A 40 47.32 61.06 56.43
CA ALA A 40 48.17 60.23 55.59
C ALA A 40 48.52 60.92 54.25
N ALA A 41 49.79 60.85 53.86
CA ALA A 41 50.31 61.32 52.58
C ALA A 41 49.54 60.78 51.36
N SER A 42 48.73 59.73 51.52
CA SER A 42 47.94 59.11 50.46
C SER A 42 46.54 58.74 50.96
N ALA A 43 45.49 59.37 50.42
CA ALA A 43 44.09 58.97 50.63
C ALA A 43 43.41 58.90 49.26
N ILE A 44 42.57 57.90 49.01
CA ILE A 44 41.88 57.73 47.72
C ILE A 44 40.38 57.50 47.94
N SER A 45 39.56 57.93 46.97
CA SER A 45 38.14 57.61 46.91
C SER A 45 37.73 57.22 45.50
N ALA A 46 36.69 56.40 45.38
CA ALA A 46 36.08 56.07 44.09
C ALA A 46 34.67 56.64 44.02
N PRO A 47 34.21 57.13 42.85
CA PRO A 47 32.86 57.65 42.67
C PRO A 47 31.79 56.54 42.67
N SER A 48 32.19 55.27 42.52
CA SER A 48 31.33 54.09 42.61
C SER A 48 32.06 52.99 43.38
N SER A 49 31.32 52.17 44.11
CA SER A 49 31.83 50.95 44.77
C SER A 49 31.92 49.75 43.82
N SER A 50 31.51 49.89 42.56
CA SER A 50 31.54 48.82 41.57
C SER A 50 31.81 49.31 40.14
N VAL A 51 32.29 48.39 39.30
CA VAL A 51 32.55 48.60 37.86
C VAL A 51 32.32 47.28 37.12
N ARG A 52 31.77 47.30 35.90
CA ARG A 52 31.62 46.08 35.09
C ARG A 52 32.95 45.74 34.42
N VAL A 53 33.16 44.46 34.12
CA VAL A 53 34.35 43.99 33.36
C VAL A 53 34.60 44.85 32.12
N GLY A 54 35.88 45.09 31.80
CA GLY A 54 36.31 45.91 30.67
C GLY A 54 36.02 47.42 30.76
N GLN A 55 35.29 47.90 31.78
CA GLN A 55 35.01 49.33 31.97
C GLN A 55 36.04 50.01 32.88
N THR A 56 36.15 51.33 32.79
CA THR A 56 37.06 52.12 33.61
C THR A 56 36.37 52.84 34.75
N LEU A 57 37.06 53.01 35.88
CA LEU A 57 36.62 53.78 37.03
C LEU A 57 37.76 54.70 37.50
N GLN A 58 37.50 56.00 37.58
CA GLN A 58 38.49 56.95 38.08
C GLN A 58 38.62 56.83 39.60
N ILE A 59 39.83 56.56 40.09
CA ILE A 59 40.19 56.63 41.49
C ILE A 59 40.75 58.02 41.76
N ASN A 60 40.05 58.77 42.60
CA ASN A 60 40.40 60.14 42.92
C ASN A 60 41.41 60.13 44.07
N ASN A 61 42.58 60.72 43.83
CA ASN A 61 43.53 61.02 44.88
C ASN A 61 43.05 62.22 45.71
N GLN A 62 42.95 62.03 47.02
CA GLN A 62 42.59 63.04 48.01
C GLN A 62 43.79 63.48 48.87
N SER A 63 45.02 63.12 48.47
CA SER A 63 46.24 63.58 49.13
C SER A 63 46.35 65.11 49.07
N LYS A 64 46.86 65.70 50.16
CA LYS A 64 47.20 67.14 50.24
C LYS A 64 48.59 67.46 49.68
N LEU A 65 49.32 66.46 49.16
CA LEU A 65 50.65 66.62 48.60
C LEU A 65 50.57 67.07 47.15
N THR A 66 51.09 68.26 46.84
CA THR A 66 51.11 68.82 45.49
C THR A 66 52.41 68.44 44.77
N GLY A 67 52.32 67.68 43.67
CA GLY A 67 53.46 67.39 42.79
C GLY A 67 54.26 66.11 43.07
N SER A 68 53.92 65.33 44.11
CA SER A 68 54.54 64.02 44.37
C SER A 68 53.91 62.90 43.51
N PRO A 69 54.69 62.06 42.82
CA PRO A 69 54.15 60.94 42.03
C PRO A 69 53.50 59.89 42.93
N ILE A 70 52.30 59.41 42.57
CA ILE A 70 51.64 58.31 43.29
C ILE A 70 51.81 57.01 42.53
N THR A 71 52.21 55.98 43.28
CA THR A 71 52.19 54.60 42.80
C THR A 71 50.89 53.94 43.26
N TYR A 72 50.26 53.20 42.36
CA TYR A 72 49.03 52.46 42.63
C TYR A 72 49.28 50.94 42.56
N TRP A 73 48.55 50.18 43.38
CA TRP A 73 48.50 48.73 43.34
C TRP A 73 47.05 48.25 43.27
N VAL A 74 46.82 47.14 42.57
CA VAL A 74 45.54 46.43 42.56
C VAL A 74 45.76 45.07 43.22
N ASN A 75 45.08 44.80 44.33
CA ASN A 75 45.29 43.62 45.19
C ASN A 75 46.78 43.33 45.45
N GLY A 76 47.56 44.39 45.71
CA GLY A 76 49.00 44.29 45.99
C GLY A 76 49.92 44.19 44.78
N VAL A 77 49.40 44.21 43.55
CA VAL A 77 50.21 44.21 42.31
C VAL A 77 50.36 45.64 41.78
N GLN A 78 51.58 46.15 41.66
CA GLN A 78 51.84 47.52 41.20
C GLN A 78 51.33 47.72 39.78
N GLY A 79 50.51 48.75 39.56
CA GLY A 79 49.83 49.01 38.29
C GLY A 79 48.74 47.98 37.93
N GLY A 80 48.57 46.92 38.72
CA GLY A 80 47.65 45.82 38.44
C GLY A 80 48.13 44.86 37.36
N ASN A 81 47.24 43.98 36.91
CA ASN A 81 47.51 43.00 35.85
C ASN A 81 46.22 42.62 35.10
N ALA A 82 46.33 41.80 34.06
CA ALA A 82 45.19 41.41 33.23
C ALA A 82 44.07 40.64 33.99
N GLN A 83 44.38 40.00 35.11
CA GLN A 83 43.40 39.24 35.91
C GLN A 83 42.68 40.09 36.95
N LEU A 84 43.36 41.10 37.48
CA LEU A 84 42.86 41.97 38.56
C LEU A 84 42.38 43.32 38.03
N GLY A 85 42.67 43.65 36.78
CA GLY A 85 42.54 44.99 36.22
C GLY A 85 43.82 45.79 36.39
N THR A 86 43.99 46.84 35.59
CA THR A 86 45.17 47.71 35.58
C THR A 86 44.80 49.12 35.98
N ILE A 87 45.69 49.82 36.66
CA ILE A 87 45.51 51.22 37.05
C ILE A 87 46.71 52.05 36.62
N ASP A 88 46.45 53.19 35.98
CA ASP A 88 47.51 54.09 35.53
C ASP A 88 48.00 55.03 36.65
N ALA A 89 49.06 55.79 36.36
CA ALA A 89 49.63 56.74 37.32
C ALA A 89 48.69 57.92 37.67
N ASN A 90 47.62 58.13 36.89
CA ASN A 90 46.59 59.14 37.14
C ASN A 90 45.41 58.58 37.96
N GLY A 91 45.45 57.30 38.33
CA GLY A 91 44.40 56.64 39.10
C GLY A 91 43.22 56.13 38.25
N LEU A 92 43.33 56.07 36.93
CA LEU A 92 42.29 55.48 36.09
C LEU A 92 42.40 53.95 36.15
N TYR A 93 41.50 53.32 36.89
CA TYR A 93 41.41 51.86 36.97
C TYR A 93 40.61 51.31 35.79
N THR A 94 41.14 50.31 35.09
CA THR A 94 40.47 49.55 34.03
C THR A 94 40.20 48.15 34.55
N ALA A 95 38.92 47.78 34.65
CA ALA A 95 38.51 46.45 35.10
C ALA A 95 39.00 45.36 34.14
N PRO A 96 39.32 44.16 34.64
CA PRO A 96 39.75 43.05 33.80
C PRO A 96 38.63 42.58 32.86
N GLY A 97 38.99 41.79 31.84
CA GLY A 97 38.04 41.23 30.87
C GLY A 97 37.10 40.15 31.43
N SER A 98 37.33 39.70 32.65
CA SER A 98 36.48 38.75 33.38
C SER A 98 36.48 39.08 34.87
N VAL A 99 35.42 38.71 35.60
CA VAL A 99 35.35 38.93 37.05
C VAL A 99 36.49 38.18 37.75
N PRO A 100 37.29 38.84 38.62
CA PRO A 100 38.40 38.19 39.32
C PRO A 100 37.95 37.01 40.19
N THR A 101 38.79 35.98 40.26
CA THR A 101 38.56 34.78 41.09
C THR A 101 39.59 34.69 42.21
N PRO A 102 39.23 34.24 43.43
CA PRO A 102 37.90 33.76 43.85
C PRO A 102 36.93 34.86 44.32
N ASN A 103 37.37 36.12 44.38
CA ASN A 103 36.58 37.23 44.92
C ASN A 103 36.43 38.32 43.86
N ASN A 104 35.20 38.77 43.63
CA ASN A 104 34.90 39.83 42.68
C ASN A 104 35.33 41.22 43.17
N ALA A 105 35.72 41.37 44.44
CA ALA A 105 36.24 42.61 44.99
C ALA A 105 37.76 42.75 44.75
N VAL A 106 38.15 43.89 44.16
CA VAL A 106 39.55 44.33 44.07
C VAL A 106 39.80 45.48 45.04
N THR A 107 40.91 45.42 45.74
CA THR A 107 41.38 46.45 46.66
C THR A 107 42.47 47.24 45.94
N ILE A 108 42.18 48.50 45.64
CA ILE A 108 43.16 49.42 45.08
C ILE A 108 43.82 50.13 46.24
N THR A 109 45.16 50.14 46.26
CA THR A 109 45.93 50.91 47.23
C THR A 109 46.83 51.93 46.52
N SER A 110 47.15 53.02 47.21
CA SER A 110 47.98 54.11 46.67
C SER A 110 49.01 54.58 47.69
N LEU A 111 50.23 54.86 47.24
CA LEU A 111 51.31 55.41 48.06
C LEU A 111 52.05 56.52 47.31
N ALA A 112 52.28 57.66 47.96
CA ALA A 112 53.13 58.73 47.44
C ALA A 112 54.60 58.26 47.42
N THR A 113 55.24 58.31 46.26
CA THR A 113 56.57 57.71 46.02
C THR A 113 57.67 58.33 46.88
N ASP A 114 57.53 59.62 47.22
CA ASP A 114 58.46 60.35 48.08
C ASP A 114 58.26 60.05 49.59
N PHE A 115 57.20 59.32 49.96
CA PHE A 115 56.82 59.01 51.35
C PHE A 115 56.53 57.51 51.52
N PRO A 116 57.55 56.64 51.43
CA PRO A 116 57.36 55.18 51.40
C PRO A 116 56.87 54.58 52.74
N ASP A 117 57.03 55.28 53.86
CA ASP A 117 56.64 54.80 55.19
C ASP A 117 55.20 55.20 55.60
N ASP A 118 54.49 55.96 54.75
CA ASP A 118 53.15 56.44 55.06
C ASP A 118 52.07 55.37 54.82
N LYS A 119 50.96 55.47 55.56
CA LYS A 119 49.85 54.53 55.39
C LYS A 119 49.23 54.69 53.99
N PRO A 120 49.16 53.63 53.17
CA PRO A 120 48.59 53.75 51.84
C PRO A 120 47.08 54.02 51.90
N GLY A 121 46.59 54.83 50.97
CA GLY A 121 45.16 54.99 50.72
C GLY A 121 44.60 53.66 50.21
N SER A 122 43.34 53.34 50.50
CA SER A 122 42.71 52.08 50.10
C SER A 122 41.25 52.26 49.70
N ALA A 123 40.83 51.64 48.60
CA ALA A 123 39.45 51.58 48.13
C ALA A 123 39.12 50.17 47.60
N VAL A 124 37.96 49.63 47.96
CA VAL A 124 37.50 48.31 47.49
C VAL A 124 36.42 48.50 46.43
N ILE A 125 36.64 47.91 45.25
CA ILE A 125 35.75 47.98 44.08
C ILE A 125 35.27 46.58 43.73
N SER A 126 33.95 46.38 43.64
CA SER A 126 33.36 45.14 43.15
C SER A 126 33.34 45.13 41.62
N VAL A 127 33.98 44.15 41.00
CA VAL A 127 33.90 43.89 39.56
C VAL A 127 32.64 43.06 39.28
N LEU A 128 31.78 43.57 38.40
CA LEU A 128 30.49 42.96 38.07
C LEU A 128 30.52 42.34 36.67
N ASN A 129 29.71 41.30 36.45
CA ASN A 129 29.48 40.72 35.12
C ASN A 129 29.01 41.80 34.12
N PRO A 130 29.22 41.65 32.82
CA PRO A 130 28.72 42.60 31.85
C PRO A 130 27.20 42.46 31.67
N ILE A 131 26.56 43.46 31.05
CA ILE A 131 25.14 43.39 30.70
C ILE A 131 25.03 42.64 29.36
N PRO A 132 24.29 41.53 29.27
CA PRO A 132 24.20 40.76 28.04
C PRO A 132 23.48 41.57 26.95
N ILE A 133 23.88 41.38 25.69
CA ILE A 133 23.27 42.04 24.53
C ILE A 133 22.80 40.98 23.56
N ILE A 134 21.53 41.06 23.17
CA ILE A 134 20.95 40.19 22.12
C ILE A 134 21.08 40.92 20.78
N LYS A 135 21.61 40.23 19.77
CA LYS A 135 21.69 40.74 18.39
C LYS A 135 20.65 40.07 17.48
N THR A 136 20.58 38.75 17.51
CA THR A 136 19.65 37.95 16.67
C THR A 136 19.23 36.67 17.37
N VAL A 137 18.03 36.19 17.04
CA VAL A 137 17.52 34.86 17.38
C VAL A 137 17.36 34.05 16.09
N THR A 138 17.70 32.76 16.14
CA THR A 138 17.57 31.84 15.00
C THR A 138 16.93 30.53 15.47
N PRO A 139 15.93 29.99 14.75
CA PRO A 139 15.32 30.51 13.52
C PRO A 139 14.52 31.82 13.72
N THR A 140 14.35 32.60 12.65
CA THR A 140 13.38 33.71 12.62
C THR A 140 12.02 33.13 12.19
N ALA A 141 10.92 33.67 12.73
CA ALA A 141 9.55 33.14 12.56
C ALA A 141 9.34 31.76 13.20
N LEU A 142 9.27 31.74 14.53
CA LEU A 142 8.94 30.54 15.29
C LEU A 142 7.53 30.05 14.92
N THR A 143 7.30 28.74 14.99
CA THR A 143 5.98 28.14 14.87
C THR A 143 5.59 27.47 16.18
N GLU A 144 4.29 27.29 16.43
CA GLU A 144 3.79 26.53 17.58
C GLU A 144 4.48 25.15 17.68
N GLY A 145 4.83 24.74 18.91
CA GLY A 145 5.56 23.50 19.20
C GLY A 145 6.90 23.72 19.91
N THR A 146 7.72 22.67 20.02
CA THR A 146 9.06 22.78 20.62
C THR A 146 10.10 23.06 19.55
N THR A 147 10.95 24.06 19.77
CA THR A 147 12.01 24.42 18.82
C THR A 147 13.31 24.74 19.54
N LEU A 148 14.43 24.34 18.94
CA LEU A 148 15.76 24.78 19.37
C LEU A 148 15.98 26.20 18.85
N ILE A 149 16.27 27.12 19.75
CA ILE A 149 16.68 28.48 19.40
C ILE A 149 18.16 28.68 19.73
N THR A 150 18.80 29.49 18.90
CA THR A 150 20.13 30.02 19.13
C THR A 150 20.07 31.53 19.19
N ILE A 151 20.63 32.11 20.25
CA ILE A 151 20.75 33.56 20.42
C ILE A 151 22.19 33.95 20.14
N SER A 152 22.39 34.79 19.13
CA SER A 152 23.68 35.45 18.89
C SER A 152 23.66 36.86 19.46
N GLY A 153 24.76 37.24 20.10
CA GLY A 153 24.87 38.47 20.86
C GLY A 153 26.29 38.72 21.33
N SER A 154 26.42 39.42 22.45
CA SER A 154 27.71 39.65 23.11
C SER A 154 27.50 39.73 24.62
N GLU A 155 28.62 39.71 25.35
CA GLU A 155 28.64 39.84 26.82
C GLU A 155 27.93 38.71 27.55
N PHE A 156 27.87 37.50 26.97
CA PHE A 156 27.33 36.33 27.67
C PHE A 156 28.39 35.70 28.56
N VAL A 157 28.02 35.34 29.79
CA VAL A 157 28.94 34.71 30.76
C VAL A 157 28.47 33.31 31.13
N TYR A 158 29.37 32.55 31.76
CA TYR A 158 29.01 31.23 32.30
C TYR A 158 27.87 31.35 33.31
N GLY A 159 26.77 30.62 33.06
CA GLY A 159 25.54 30.69 33.84
C GLY A 159 24.47 31.65 33.29
N ALA A 160 24.70 32.30 32.14
CA ALA A 160 23.67 33.08 31.46
C ALA A 160 22.44 32.22 31.11
N GLN A 161 21.25 32.79 31.26
CA GLN A 161 19.97 32.11 31.03
C GLN A 161 19.12 32.86 29.99
N ILE A 162 18.57 32.11 29.05
CA ILE A 162 17.48 32.58 28.20
C ILE A 162 16.20 32.58 29.05
N VAL A 163 15.47 33.69 29.01
CA VAL A 163 14.19 33.86 29.69
C VAL A 163 13.11 33.99 28.62
N TRP A 164 12.30 32.94 28.47
CA TRP A 164 11.23 32.83 27.48
C TRP A 164 9.87 33.08 28.15
N ASN A 165 9.13 34.08 27.67
CA ASN A 165 7.85 34.49 28.23
C ASN A 165 7.89 34.71 29.77
N GLY A 166 8.98 35.30 30.26
CA GLY A 166 9.20 35.54 31.69
C GLY A 166 9.71 34.35 32.50
N VAL A 167 9.88 33.17 31.88
CA VAL A 167 10.36 31.95 32.56
C VAL A 167 11.77 31.59 32.07
N PRO A 168 12.77 31.44 32.97
CA PRO A 168 14.09 30.95 32.59
C PRO A 168 14.02 29.52 32.04
N VAL A 169 14.66 29.27 30.91
CA VAL A 169 14.75 27.93 30.29
C VAL A 169 16.17 27.36 30.44
N PRO A 170 16.33 26.03 30.51
CA PRO A 170 17.64 25.40 30.51
C PRO A 170 18.46 25.88 29.30
N THR A 171 19.57 26.57 29.59
CA THR A 171 20.37 27.29 28.59
C THR A 171 21.78 26.76 28.58
N THR A 172 22.31 26.51 27.38
CA THR A 172 23.71 26.17 27.15
C THR A 172 24.46 27.40 26.65
N LEU A 173 25.53 27.78 27.35
CA LEU A 173 26.51 28.74 26.85
C LEU A 173 27.38 28.06 25.80
N VAL A 174 27.26 28.49 24.55
CA VAL A 174 28.07 27.98 23.43
C VAL A 174 29.38 28.78 23.34
N SER A 175 29.28 30.11 23.45
CA SER A 175 30.41 31.04 23.55
C SER A 175 29.98 32.32 24.28
N ASP A 176 30.90 33.25 24.51
CA ASP A 176 30.63 34.62 25.03
C ASP A 176 29.67 35.47 24.16
N SER A 177 29.32 34.95 22.98
CA SER A 177 28.51 35.59 21.96
C SER A 177 27.38 34.70 21.44
N GLN A 178 27.21 33.48 22.00
CA GLN A 178 26.17 32.55 21.58
C GLN A 178 25.60 31.70 22.73
N LEU A 179 24.26 31.67 22.82
CA LEU A 179 23.48 30.82 23.72
C LEU A 179 22.55 29.90 22.91
N ALA A 180 22.24 28.72 23.44
CA ALA A 180 21.25 27.81 22.86
C ALA A 180 20.28 27.27 23.93
N ALA A 181 19.00 27.15 23.59
CA ALA A 181 17.99 26.50 24.42
C ALA A 181 16.85 25.94 23.57
N THR A 182 16.20 24.88 24.05
CA THR A 182 14.92 24.42 23.49
C THR A 182 13.79 25.15 24.22
N ILE A 183 12.91 25.80 23.46
CA ILE A 183 11.73 26.51 23.98
C ILE A 183 10.45 25.84 23.50
N ALA A 184 9.38 25.97 24.30
CA ALA A 184 8.03 25.63 23.88
C ALA A 184 7.33 26.91 23.41
N ALA A 185 7.12 27.04 22.10
CA ALA A 185 6.36 28.10 21.48
C ALA A 185 4.86 27.77 21.62
N PRO A 186 4.05 28.61 22.32
CA PRO A 186 2.62 28.36 22.50
C PRO A 186 1.83 28.67 21.22
N THR A 187 0.49 28.78 21.34
CA THR A 187 -0.41 29.23 20.27
C THR A 187 0.08 30.49 19.56
N PRO A 188 -0.33 30.75 18.30
CA PRO A 188 0.11 31.91 17.53
C PRO A 188 -0.03 33.24 18.30
N GLY A 189 1.06 34.02 18.35
CA GLY A 189 1.11 35.22 19.16
C GLY A 189 2.49 35.85 19.25
N THR A 190 2.59 36.94 20.00
CA THR A 190 3.85 37.66 20.26
C THR A 190 4.33 37.38 21.68
N TYR A 191 5.57 36.93 21.82
CA TYR A 191 6.14 36.52 23.09
C TYR A 191 7.43 37.28 23.42
N PRO A 192 7.63 37.72 24.68
CA PRO A 192 8.85 38.39 25.08
C PRO A 192 9.99 37.38 25.31
N LEU A 193 11.18 37.71 24.83
CA LEU A 193 12.42 36.97 25.05
C LEU A 193 13.51 37.93 25.58
N THR A 194 14.25 37.49 26.60
CA THR A 194 15.47 38.19 27.06
C THR A 194 16.55 37.18 27.48
N VAL A 195 17.76 37.67 27.76
CA VAL A 195 18.89 36.92 28.31
C VAL A 195 19.30 37.57 29.62
N SER A 196 19.50 36.76 30.66
CA SER A 196 19.93 37.19 31.99
C SER A 196 21.33 36.68 32.29
N ASN A 197 22.26 37.56 32.66
CA ASN A 197 23.54 37.15 33.23
C ASN A 197 23.41 37.00 34.77
N PRO A 198 24.06 35.99 35.38
CA PRO A 198 24.02 35.75 36.81
C PRO A 198 24.82 36.79 37.61
N ASP A 199 24.72 36.70 38.94
CA ASP A 199 25.57 37.46 39.86
C ASP A 199 27.06 37.06 39.77
N PRO A 200 27.99 37.97 40.12
CA PRO A 200 27.76 39.29 40.72
C PRO A 200 27.35 40.37 39.72
N GLY A 201 26.28 41.11 40.06
CA GLY A 201 25.77 42.23 39.27
C GLY A 201 24.80 41.80 38.18
N SER A 202 23.95 40.80 38.50
CA SER A 202 22.96 40.23 37.60
C SER A 202 22.20 41.31 36.83
N ALA A 203 22.08 41.11 35.52
CA ALA A 203 21.46 42.06 34.61
C ALA A 203 20.83 41.33 33.42
N ASN A 204 19.72 41.89 32.94
CA ASN A 204 19.02 41.38 31.76
C ASN A 204 19.39 42.22 30.53
N ALA A 205 19.41 41.57 29.37
CA ALA A 205 19.42 42.24 28.08
C ALA A 205 18.10 43.01 27.86
N ALA A 206 18.10 43.92 26.89
CA ALA A 206 16.84 44.47 26.37
C ALA A 206 15.94 43.33 25.89
N THR A 207 14.66 43.37 26.25
CA THR A 207 13.68 42.35 25.83
C THR A 207 13.35 42.56 24.36
N ILE A 208 13.37 41.48 23.58
CA ILE A 208 12.92 41.44 22.20
C ILE A 208 11.58 40.69 22.09
N SER A 209 10.81 40.99 21.06
CA SER A 209 9.52 40.33 20.78
C SER A 209 9.68 39.32 19.66
N GLU A 210 9.41 38.05 19.96
CA GLU A 210 9.39 36.97 18.98
C GLU A 210 7.96 36.69 18.51
N GLN A 211 7.79 36.53 17.20
CA GLN A 211 6.52 36.12 16.61
C GLN A 211 6.46 34.60 16.51
N VAL A 212 5.36 34.03 17.00
CA VAL A 212 5.01 32.62 16.83
C VAL A 212 3.84 32.53 15.84
N GLY A 213 4.05 31.86 14.71
CA GLY A 213 3.03 31.52 13.73
C GLY A 213 2.36 30.16 13.99
N PRO A 214 1.25 29.84 13.30
CA PRO A 214 0.61 28.53 13.40
C PRO A 214 1.58 27.42 12.96
N GLY A 215 1.54 26.28 13.65
CA GLY A 215 2.25 25.06 13.27
C GLY A 215 1.84 24.55 11.89
N GLN A 216 2.64 23.65 11.30
CA GLN A 216 2.25 22.95 10.09
C GLN A 216 1.12 21.96 10.41
N VAL A 217 -0.13 22.43 10.35
CA VAL A 217 -1.30 21.54 10.40
C VAL A 217 -1.26 20.67 9.16
N VAL A 218 -1.27 19.36 9.36
CA VAL A 218 -1.36 18.37 8.28
C VAL A 218 -2.64 17.58 8.45
N LEU A 219 -3.46 17.55 7.39
CA LEU A 219 -4.68 16.75 7.31
C LEU A 219 -4.42 15.57 6.38
N THR A 220 -4.76 14.36 6.82
CA THR A 220 -4.58 13.16 6.00
C THR A 220 -5.79 12.24 6.14
N TRP A 221 -6.48 11.99 5.03
CA TRP A 221 -7.56 11.00 4.97
C TRP A 221 -6.99 9.58 5.06
N GLN A 222 -7.71 8.69 5.74
CA GLN A 222 -7.36 7.27 5.87
C GLN A 222 -8.45 6.41 5.23
N THR A 223 -8.19 5.97 4.00
CA THR A 223 -9.17 5.33 3.10
C THR A 223 -9.10 3.80 3.07
N THR A 224 -8.47 3.17 4.07
CA THR A 224 -8.23 1.71 4.12
C THR A 224 -9.50 0.83 4.09
N ASN A 225 -10.68 1.41 4.34
CA ASN A 225 -11.98 0.74 4.24
C ASN A 225 -12.67 0.93 2.88
N GLY A 226 -11.99 1.55 1.92
CA GLY A 226 -12.59 1.99 0.67
C GLY A 226 -13.35 3.31 0.82
N THR A 227 -13.73 3.86 -0.32
CA THR A 227 -14.28 5.22 -0.48
C THR A 227 -15.54 5.18 -1.36
N SER A 228 -16.16 4.01 -1.44
CA SER A 228 -17.41 3.78 -2.16
C SER A 228 -18.50 3.33 -1.20
N VAL A 229 -19.74 3.76 -1.44
CA VAL A 229 -20.88 3.46 -0.57
C VAL A 229 -22.17 3.36 -1.37
N ARG A 230 -23.03 2.40 -1.03
CA ARG A 230 -24.35 2.29 -1.66
C ARG A 230 -25.29 3.36 -1.09
N VAL A 231 -26.24 3.81 -1.90
CA VAL A 231 -27.29 4.76 -1.47
C VAL A 231 -27.90 4.38 -0.12
N SER A 232 -28.25 5.38 0.67
CA SER A 232 -28.79 5.27 2.04
C SER A 232 -27.85 4.68 3.10
N ASN A 233 -26.69 4.13 2.74
CA ASN A 233 -25.75 3.58 3.71
C ASN A 233 -24.74 4.63 4.19
N PRO A 234 -24.27 4.54 5.45
CA PRO A 234 -23.15 5.33 5.93
C PRO A 234 -21.81 4.71 5.53
N LEU A 235 -20.79 5.56 5.42
CA LEU A 235 -19.39 5.22 5.24
C LEU A 235 -18.56 6.03 6.24
N THR A 236 -17.74 5.36 7.04
CA THR A 236 -16.85 6.00 8.02
C THR A 236 -15.40 5.91 7.56
N ILE A 237 -14.72 7.06 7.52
CA ILE A 237 -13.37 7.24 6.99
C ILE A 237 -12.52 7.90 8.06
N GLY A 238 -11.29 7.43 8.28
CA GLY A 238 -10.38 8.06 9.24
C GLY A 238 -9.88 9.41 8.72
N LEU A 239 -9.64 10.37 9.62
CA LEU A 239 -9.00 11.64 9.32
C LEU A 239 -7.96 11.94 10.40
N MET A 240 -6.70 11.97 10.00
CA MET A 240 -5.61 12.34 10.90
C MET A 240 -5.37 13.85 10.83
N VAL A 241 -5.28 14.49 12.00
CA VAL A 241 -4.94 15.91 12.15
C VAL A 241 -3.70 16.02 13.01
N ASN A 242 -2.56 16.33 12.39
CA ASN A 242 -1.26 16.43 13.04
C ASN A 242 -0.74 17.87 13.04
N GLY A 243 0.23 18.14 13.92
CA GLY A 243 0.91 19.45 13.98
C GLY A 243 0.14 20.54 14.73
N THR A 244 -0.99 20.20 15.37
CA THR A 244 -1.77 21.09 16.23
C THR A 244 -2.42 20.34 17.38
N ASN A 245 -2.65 21.04 18.50
CA ASN A 245 -3.44 20.52 19.62
C ASN A 245 -4.96 20.64 19.37
N ASN A 246 -5.39 21.47 18.41
CA ASN A 246 -6.79 21.63 18.03
C ASN A 246 -7.09 20.82 16.77
N THR A 247 -7.55 19.59 16.96
CA THR A 247 -7.85 18.64 15.87
C THR A 247 -9.21 18.85 15.21
N GLY A 248 -9.93 19.93 15.54
CA GLY A 248 -11.24 20.22 14.99
C GLY A 248 -11.20 20.51 13.48
N VAL A 249 -12.21 20.03 12.75
CA VAL A 249 -12.40 20.31 11.32
C VAL A 249 -13.84 20.75 11.02
N THR A 250 -14.00 21.57 10.00
CA THR A 250 -15.30 21.80 9.35
C THR A 250 -15.38 20.99 8.06
N LEU A 251 -16.52 20.36 7.82
CA LEU A 251 -16.72 19.43 6.71
C LEU A 251 -17.73 19.99 5.69
N THR A 252 -17.41 19.82 4.42
CA THR A 252 -18.33 20.07 3.31
C THR A 252 -18.45 18.83 2.43
N ALA A 253 -19.61 18.63 1.81
CA ALA A 253 -19.83 17.66 0.74
C ALA A 253 -20.18 18.43 -0.54
N ASN A 254 -19.44 18.23 -1.64
CA ASN A 254 -19.49 19.03 -2.87
C ASN A 254 -19.56 20.55 -2.59
N GLY A 255 -18.77 21.03 -1.62
CA GLY A 255 -18.74 22.43 -1.19
C GLY A 255 -19.91 22.89 -0.31
N ILE A 256 -20.90 22.04 -0.03
CA ILE A 256 -22.02 22.34 0.87
C ILE A 256 -21.67 21.91 2.29
N ALA A 257 -21.68 22.86 3.24
CA ALA A 257 -21.39 22.59 4.66
C ALA A 257 -22.34 21.51 5.22
N GLY A 258 -21.76 20.41 5.72
CA GLY A 258 -22.51 19.25 6.24
C GLY A 258 -23.29 18.43 5.20
N GLY A 259 -23.36 18.86 3.94
CA GLY A 259 -24.10 18.19 2.87
C GLY A 259 -25.62 18.42 2.89
N ASN A 260 -26.37 17.63 2.10
CA ASN A 260 -27.84 17.69 2.02
C ASN A 260 -28.44 16.34 1.55
N ALA A 261 -29.77 16.26 1.40
CA ALA A 261 -30.46 15.02 1.03
C ALA A 261 -30.16 14.51 -0.40
N GLN A 262 -29.67 15.38 -1.30
CA GLN A 262 -29.39 15.05 -2.71
C GLN A 262 -27.97 14.52 -2.91
N ILE A 263 -27.00 15.02 -2.15
CA ILE A 263 -25.59 14.63 -2.24
C ILE A 263 -25.10 13.83 -1.02
N GLY A 264 -25.96 13.59 -0.04
CA GLY A 264 -25.61 12.98 1.24
C GLY A 264 -25.13 13.99 2.28
N THR A 265 -25.03 13.53 3.52
CA THR A 265 -24.61 14.35 4.66
C THR A 265 -23.28 13.89 5.22
N VAL A 266 -22.51 14.78 5.83
CA VAL A 266 -21.18 14.49 6.37
C VAL A 266 -20.99 15.09 7.76
N VAL A 267 -20.46 14.29 8.69
CA VAL A 267 -20.23 14.68 10.08
C VAL A 267 -18.90 14.16 10.61
N SER A 268 -18.26 14.91 11.50
CA SER A 268 -17.07 14.48 12.24
C SER A 268 -17.48 13.72 13.49
N ASN A 269 -16.83 12.59 13.76
CA ASN A 269 -17.03 11.77 14.94
C ASN A 269 -16.05 12.13 16.06
N ALA A 270 -16.37 11.72 17.29
CA ALA A 270 -15.55 12.02 18.47
C ALA A 270 -14.18 11.32 18.48
N ASP A 271 -14.02 10.23 17.73
CA ASP A 271 -12.78 9.48 17.58
C ASP A 271 -11.85 10.04 16.49
N GLY A 272 -12.23 11.17 15.87
CA GLY A 272 -11.47 11.81 14.78
C GLY A 272 -11.82 11.28 13.39
N SER A 273 -12.66 10.26 13.26
CA SER A 273 -13.17 9.81 11.97
C SER A 273 -14.28 10.72 11.42
N VAL A 274 -14.64 10.55 10.15
CA VAL A 274 -15.71 11.25 9.47
C VAL A 274 -16.72 10.24 8.95
N THR A 275 -18.00 10.45 9.25
CA THR A 275 -19.09 9.65 8.68
C THR A 275 -19.78 10.44 7.57
N TYR A 276 -19.74 9.89 6.36
CA TYR A 276 -20.59 10.31 5.25
C TYR A 276 -21.79 9.39 5.14
N THR A 277 -23.00 9.93 5.04
CA THR A 277 -24.23 9.16 4.80
C THR A 277 -24.70 9.41 3.38
N ALA A 278 -24.70 8.36 2.56
CA ALA A 278 -25.10 8.45 1.18
C ALA A 278 -26.59 8.85 1.04
N PRO A 279 -26.94 9.63 0.01
CA PRO A 279 -28.33 9.99 -0.27
C PRO A 279 -29.14 8.76 -0.68
N ALA A 280 -30.47 8.89 -0.71
CA ALA A 280 -31.39 7.79 -1.07
C ALA A 280 -31.32 7.40 -2.56
N ILE A 281 -30.76 8.27 -3.40
CA ILE A 281 -30.56 8.08 -4.84
C ILE A 281 -29.16 8.53 -5.21
N VAL A 282 -28.55 7.91 -6.22
CA VAL A 282 -27.22 8.32 -6.71
C VAL A 282 -27.25 9.78 -7.16
N PRO A 283 -26.31 10.63 -6.74
CA PRO A 283 -26.24 12.03 -7.16
C PRO A 283 -26.09 12.17 -8.68
N SER A 284 -26.60 13.29 -9.22
CA SER A 284 -26.54 13.64 -10.65
C SER A 284 -26.00 15.06 -10.81
N PRO A 285 -25.17 15.37 -11.82
CA PRO A 285 -24.80 14.50 -12.97
C PRO A 285 -23.66 13.51 -12.69
N SER A 286 -23.04 13.56 -11.52
CA SER A 286 -21.92 12.68 -11.15
C SER A 286 -22.29 11.86 -9.91
N ASN A 287 -21.94 10.58 -9.93
CA ASN A 287 -22.05 9.69 -8.77
C ASN A 287 -20.96 9.94 -7.71
N THR A 288 -20.07 10.91 -7.94
CA THR A 288 -18.98 11.26 -7.03
C THR A 288 -19.34 12.43 -6.13
N VAL A 289 -19.07 12.30 -4.84
CA VAL A 289 -19.23 13.34 -3.82
C VAL A 289 -17.88 13.64 -3.18
N GLN A 290 -17.38 14.85 -3.38
CA GLN A 290 -16.16 15.33 -2.77
C GLN A 290 -16.42 15.81 -1.35
N LEU A 291 -15.83 15.13 -0.37
CA LEU A 291 -15.73 15.61 0.99
C LEU A 291 -14.51 16.51 1.11
N THR A 292 -14.65 17.65 1.80
CA THR A 292 -13.52 18.53 2.10
C THR A 292 -13.50 18.81 3.59
N ALA A 293 -12.40 18.43 4.23
CA ALA A 293 -12.09 18.78 5.62
C ALA A 293 -11.23 20.03 5.64
N ILE A 294 -11.63 21.02 6.43
CA ILE A 294 -10.91 22.29 6.60
C ILE A 294 -10.56 22.41 8.07
N SER A 295 -9.28 22.64 8.39
CA SER A 295 -8.84 22.76 9.79
C SER A 295 -9.50 23.99 10.44
N VAL A 296 -10.03 23.79 11.65
CA VAL A 296 -10.53 24.89 12.49
C VAL A 296 -9.38 25.78 12.97
N ASP A 297 -8.23 25.17 13.23
CA ASP A 297 -7.02 25.83 13.72
C ASP A 297 -6.35 26.68 12.63
N ASN A 298 -6.21 26.13 11.42
CA ASN A 298 -5.69 26.83 10.25
C ASN A 298 -6.60 26.65 9.03
N ARG A 299 -7.53 27.59 8.81
CA ARG A 299 -8.52 27.54 7.72
C ARG A 299 -7.94 27.56 6.30
N LYS A 300 -6.63 27.80 6.14
CA LYS A 300 -5.95 27.68 4.85
C LYS A 300 -5.53 26.25 4.53
N VAL A 301 -5.54 25.36 5.52
CA VAL A 301 -5.23 23.93 5.35
C VAL A 301 -6.54 23.17 5.18
N SER A 302 -6.66 22.49 4.04
CA SER A 302 -7.76 21.60 3.73
C SER A 302 -7.26 20.34 3.04
N ALA A 303 -7.98 19.24 3.21
CA ALA A 303 -7.78 18.01 2.46
C ALA A 303 -9.13 17.54 1.91
N SER A 304 -9.14 17.04 0.69
CA SER A 304 -10.34 16.55 0.02
C SER A 304 -10.27 15.04 -0.21
N GLN A 305 -11.43 14.39 -0.17
CA GLN A 305 -11.60 12.97 -0.47
C GLN A 305 -12.88 12.79 -1.29
N ASN A 306 -12.78 12.16 -2.45
CA ASN A 306 -13.94 11.81 -3.25
C ASN A 306 -14.55 10.48 -2.80
N ILE A 307 -15.87 10.42 -2.81
CA ILE A 307 -16.70 9.26 -2.46
C ILE A 307 -17.55 8.86 -3.66
N SER A 308 -17.49 7.60 -4.07
CA SER A 308 -18.40 7.08 -5.11
C SER A 308 -19.68 6.55 -4.47
N VAL A 309 -20.81 7.08 -4.91
CA VAL A 309 -22.14 6.63 -4.48
C VAL A 309 -22.69 5.65 -5.52
N MET A 310 -23.05 4.46 -5.08
CA MET A 310 -23.48 3.38 -5.96
C MET A 310 -24.96 3.05 -5.80
N ASN A 311 -25.50 2.40 -6.83
CA ASN A 311 -26.85 1.86 -6.83
C ASN A 311 -27.05 0.81 -5.72
N PRO A 312 -28.30 0.62 -5.24
CA PRO A 312 -28.59 -0.39 -4.22
C PRO A 312 -28.48 -1.81 -4.81
N ILE A 313 -28.30 -2.81 -3.94
CA ILE A 313 -28.35 -4.23 -4.35
C ILE A 313 -29.83 -4.62 -4.53
N PRO A 314 -30.23 -5.14 -5.69
CA PRO A 314 -31.59 -5.59 -5.92
C PRO A 314 -31.88 -6.87 -5.12
N ILE A 315 -33.07 -6.97 -4.55
CA ILE A 315 -33.53 -8.17 -3.85
C ILE A 315 -34.67 -8.77 -4.64
N LEU A 316 -34.45 -9.96 -5.21
CA LEU A 316 -35.50 -10.73 -5.88
C LEU A 316 -36.16 -11.66 -4.87
N VAL A 317 -37.47 -11.59 -4.75
CA VAL A 317 -38.24 -12.38 -3.76
C VAL A 317 -39.09 -13.44 -4.45
N SER A 318 -39.67 -13.12 -5.60
CA SER A 318 -40.55 -14.04 -6.32
C SER A 318 -40.62 -13.73 -7.82
N ALA A 319 -41.04 -14.72 -8.59
CA ALA A 319 -41.36 -14.59 -10.00
C ALA A 319 -42.76 -15.15 -10.26
N THR A 320 -43.48 -14.59 -11.24
CA THR A 320 -44.78 -15.11 -11.65
C THR A 320 -44.90 -15.08 -13.18
N PRO A 321 -45.11 -16.24 -13.84
CA PRO A 321 -45.16 -17.59 -13.25
C PRO A 321 -43.77 -18.10 -12.77
N MET A 322 -43.75 -19.13 -11.91
CA MET A 322 -42.54 -19.89 -11.53
C MET A 322 -42.33 -21.16 -12.39
N ALA A 323 -43.28 -21.42 -13.29
CA ALA A 323 -43.25 -22.55 -14.21
C ALA A 323 -43.55 -22.07 -15.63
N PHE A 324 -42.68 -22.44 -16.57
CA PHE A 324 -42.72 -22.00 -17.97
C PHE A 324 -42.85 -23.22 -18.89
N ASN A 325 -43.19 -23.02 -20.15
CA ASN A 325 -43.04 -24.05 -21.18
C ASN A 325 -41.89 -23.63 -22.13
N ALA A 326 -41.29 -24.57 -22.86
CA ALA A 326 -40.29 -24.22 -23.88
C ALA A 326 -40.88 -23.21 -24.90
N GLY A 327 -40.08 -22.21 -25.29
CA GLY A 327 -40.49 -21.14 -26.20
C GLY A 327 -40.56 -19.76 -25.54
N THR A 328 -41.19 -18.79 -26.21
CA THR A 328 -41.26 -17.41 -25.71
C THR A 328 -42.20 -17.29 -24.52
N ASN A 329 -41.69 -16.74 -23.42
CA ASN A 329 -42.38 -16.54 -22.16
C ASN A 329 -42.24 -15.10 -21.66
N THR A 330 -43.15 -14.72 -20.78
CA THR A 330 -43.09 -13.48 -20.00
C THR A 330 -43.12 -13.81 -18.52
N VAL A 331 -42.31 -13.12 -17.73
CA VAL A 331 -42.26 -13.25 -16.27
C VAL A 331 -42.35 -11.89 -15.60
N VAL A 332 -43.13 -11.82 -14.52
CA VAL A 332 -43.13 -10.68 -13.60
C VAL A 332 -42.24 -11.02 -12.42
N LEU A 333 -41.14 -10.30 -12.26
CA LEU A 333 -40.21 -10.41 -11.14
C LEU A 333 -40.62 -9.40 -10.08
N ALA A 334 -40.82 -9.85 -8.85
CA ALA A 334 -41.22 -9.02 -7.72
C ALA A 334 -40.17 -9.07 -6.59
N GLY A 335 -39.88 -7.91 -6.04
CA GLY A 335 -38.80 -7.73 -5.08
C GLY A 335 -38.70 -6.31 -4.55
N SER A 336 -37.48 -5.87 -4.25
CA SER A 336 -37.19 -4.51 -3.79
C SER A 336 -35.84 -4.01 -4.33
N ASN A 337 -35.62 -2.70 -4.20
CA ASN A 337 -34.40 -2.02 -4.64
C ASN A 337 -34.10 -2.12 -6.14
N PHE A 338 -35.10 -2.36 -6.99
CA PHE A 338 -34.93 -2.28 -8.43
C PHE A 338 -34.83 -0.81 -8.83
N ILE A 339 -33.99 -0.49 -9.81
CA ILE A 339 -33.84 0.89 -10.32
C ILE A 339 -34.20 1.00 -11.80
N ASN A 340 -34.43 2.22 -12.27
CA ASN A 340 -34.60 2.46 -13.70
C ASN A 340 -33.32 2.04 -14.44
N GLY A 341 -33.46 1.19 -15.46
CA GLY A 341 -32.35 0.53 -16.16
C GLY A 341 -31.99 -0.87 -15.64
N ALA A 342 -32.63 -1.36 -14.57
CA ALA A 342 -32.46 -2.74 -14.11
C ALA A 342 -32.87 -3.74 -15.20
N GLN A 343 -32.11 -4.84 -15.28
CA GLN A 343 -32.29 -5.91 -16.26
C GLN A 343 -32.63 -7.21 -15.53
N ALA A 344 -33.55 -8.00 -16.08
CA ALA A 344 -33.69 -9.39 -15.69
C ALA A 344 -32.57 -10.21 -16.35
N LEU A 345 -31.97 -11.12 -15.58
CA LEU A 345 -31.06 -12.13 -16.09
C LEU A 345 -31.78 -13.49 -16.05
N VAL A 346 -31.62 -14.25 -17.12
CA VAL A 346 -32.12 -15.63 -17.25
C VAL A 346 -30.93 -16.52 -17.54
N ASN A 347 -30.59 -17.43 -16.62
CA ASN A 347 -29.34 -18.21 -16.64
C ASN A 347 -28.11 -17.29 -16.85
N GLY A 348 -28.03 -16.20 -16.09
CA GLY A 348 -26.97 -15.19 -16.21
C GLY A 348 -27.06 -14.24 -17.42
N ALA A 349 -27.82 -14.57 -18.46
CA ALA A 349 -27.94 -13.73 -19.66
C ALA A 349 -29.01 -12.65 -19.51
N ALA A 350 -28.67 -11.39 -19.82
CA ALA A 350 -29.64 -10.29 -19.80
C ALA A 350 -30.71 -10.45 -20.88
N VAL A 351 -31.98 -10.29 -20.48
CA VAL A 351 -33.14 -10.40 -21.38
C VAL A 351 -33.91 -9.08 -21.52
N SER A 352 -34.79 -9.01 -22.51
CA SER A 352 -35.62 -7.82 -22.72
C SER A 352 -36.48 -7.54 -21.50
N THR A 353 -36.25 -6.39 -20.87
CA THR A 353 -36.80 -6.05 -19.56
C THR A 353 -37.53 -4.71 -19.62
N THR A 354 -38.71 -4.66 -19.01
CA THR A 354 -39.46 -3.43 -18.75
C THR A 354 -39.44 -3.15 -17.26
N PHE A 355 -38.89 -1.99 -16.87
CA PHE A 355 -38.96 -1.51 -15.49
C PHE A 355 -40.38 -1.02 -15.18
N ASN A 356 -41.07 -1.69 -14.25
CA ASN A 356 -42.41 -1.26 -13.83
C ASN A 356 -42.35 -0.35 -12.61
N SER A 357 -41.58 -0.74 -11.58
CA SER A 357 -41.38 0.03 -10.35
C SER A 357 -40.16 -0.47 -9.58
N GLY A 358 -39.80 0.20 -8.49
CA GLY A 358 -38.67 -0.23 -7.63
C GLY A 358 -38.85 -1.57 -6.93
N GLY A 359 -40.00 -2.23 -7.08
CA GLY A 359 -40.22 -3.60 -6.63
C GLY A 359 -40.75 -4.54 -7.71
N GLN A 360 -40.77 -4.14 -8.98
CA GLN A 360 -41.29 -4.98 -10.05
C GLN A 360 -40.63 -4.74 -11.41
N LEU A 361 -40.25 -5.84 -12.07
CA LEU A 361 -39.85 -5.88 -13.48
C LEU A 361 -40.74 -6.85 -14.25
N THR A 362 -40.92 -6.58 -15.54
CA THR A 362 -41.51 -7.54 -16.49
C THR A 362 -40.46 -7.89 -17.51
N ALA A 363 -40.14 -9.16 -17.65
CA ALA A 363 -39.13 -9.65 -18.58
C ALA A 363 -39.76 -10.58 -19.62
N SER A 364 -39.25 -10.50 -20.86
CA SER A 364 -39.60 -11.41 -21.95
C SER A 364 -38.36 -12.17 -22.38
N PHE A 365 -38.46 -13.49 -22.43
CA PHE A 365 -37.35 -14.37 -22.76
C PHE A 365 -37.84 -15.58 -23.53
N THR A 366 -36.94 -16.28 -24.21
CA THR A 366 -37.26 -17.59 -24.78
C THR A 366 -36.69 -18.63 -23.83
N ALA A 367 -37.59 -19.30 -23.10
CA ALA A 367 -37.21 -20.40 -22.23
C ALA A 367 -36.59 -21.50 -23.08
N PRO A 368 -35.45 -22.05 -22.67
CA PRO A 368 -34.76 -23.08 -23.41
C PRO A 368 -35.53 -24.42 -23.27
N ASN A 369 -34.80 -25.51 -23.38
CA ASN A 369 -35.32 -26.84 -23.10
C ASN A 369 -35.79 -26.97 -21.63
N PRO A 370 -36.62 -27.99 -21.32
CA PRO A 370 -37.14 -28.21 -19.98
C PRO A 370 -36.03 -28.36 -18.91
N GLY A 371 -36.24 -27.87 -17.69
CA GLY A 371 -35.22 -27.87 -16.64
C GLY A 371 -35.37 -26.75 -15.62
N ASN A 372 -34.37 -26.60 -14.75
CA ASN A 372 -34.28 -25.45 -13.85
C ASN A 372 -33.91 -24.19 -14.66
N LEU A 373 -34.53 -23.07 -14.31
CA LEU A 373 -34.30 -21.77 -14.91
C LEU A 373 -33.88 -20.82 -13.80
N ASP A 374 -32.65 -20.31 -13.86
CA ASP A 374 -32.20 -19.28 -12.94
C ASP A 374 -32.73 -17.91 -13.38
N LEU A 375 -33.28 -17.16 -12.42
CA LEU A 375 -33.78 -15.81 -12.58
C LEU A 375 -33.07 -14.90 -11.60
N GLN A 376 -32.50 -13.81 -12.09
CA GLN A 376 -31.93 -12.74 -11.27
C GLN A 376 -32.39 -11.36 -11.77
N VAL A 377 -32.16 -10.34 -10.94
CA VAL A 377 -32.28 -8.93 -11.33
C VAL A 377 -30.93 -8.27 -11.19
N LEU A 378 -30.42 -7.64 -12.25
CA LEU A 378 -29.20 -6.84 -12.27
C LEU A 378 -29.54 -5.36 -12.24
N ASN A 379 -29.07 -4.66 -11.22
CA ASN A 379 -29.02 -3.19 -11.24
C ASN A 379 -27.74 -2.74 -11.97
N PRO A 380 -27.83 -1.75 -12.88
CA PRO A 380 -26.68 -1.27 -13.67
C PRO A 380 -25.69 -0.43 -12.83
N SER A 381 -24.58 -0.04 -13.46
CA SER A 381 -23.61 0.94 -12.93
C SER A 381 -24.25 2.29 -12.56
N PRO A 382 -23.68 3.05 -11.60
CA PRO A 382 -22.47 2.75 -10.81
C PRO A 382 -22.69 1.68 -9.73
N GLY A 383 -21.69 0.79 -9.57
CA GLY A 383 -21.70 -0.33 -8.64
C GLY A 383 -22.71 -1.43 -8.99
N PRO A 384 -22.62 -2.05 -10.18
CA PRO A 384 -23.57 -3.05 -10.63
C PRO A 384 -23.65 -4.21 -9.65
N ALA A 385 -24.87 -4.73 -9.43
CA ALA A 385 -25.11 -5.84 -8.52
C ALA A 385 -26.33 -6.63 -8.98
N ALA A 386 -26.19 -7.96 -9.00
CA ALA A 386 -27.29 -8.89 -9.24
C ALA A 386 -28.00 -9.22 -7.92
N SER A 387 -29.26 -9.65 -8.00
CA SER A 387 -29.93 -10.32 -6.89
C SER A 387 -29.38 -11.73 -6.74
N THR A 388 -29.75 -12.41 -5.65
CA THR A 388 -29.60 -13.86 -5.59
C THR A 388 -30.49 -14.56 -6.63
N ASP A 389 -30.10 -15.78 -6.95
CA ASP A 389 -30.78 -16.69 -7.87
C ASP A 389 -32.17 -17.05 -7.32
N LEU A 390 -33.17 -16.97 -8.21
CA LEU A 390 -34.48 -17.53 -7.97
C LEU A 390 -34.75 -18.63 -8.99
N ILE A 391 -34.70 -19.88 -8.53
CA ILE A 391 -34.84 -21.05 -9.41
C ILE A 391 -36.32 -21.29 -9.75
N ALA A 392 -36.67 -21.09 -11.01
CA ALA A 392 -37.94 -21.47 -11.62
C ALA A 392 -37.80 -22.79 -12.42
N GLN A 393 -38.90 -23.29 -12.98
CA GLN A 393 -38.88 -24.50 -13.82
C GLN A 393 -39.43 -24.26 -15.22
N VAL A 394 -38.84 -24.93 -16.21
CA VAL A 394 -39.38 -25.07 -17.56
C VAL A 394 -39.92 -26.50 -17.70
N ASN A 395 -41.23 -26.61 -17.91
CA ASN A 395 -41.96 -27.85 -18.08
C ASN A 395 -41.67 -28.49 -19.45
N GLY A 396 -41.58 -29.82 -19.44
CA GLY A 396 -41.45 -30.66 -20.63
C GLY A 396 -40.52 -31.85 -20.37
N THR A 397 -40.14 -32.56 -21.44
CA THR A 397 -39.11 -33.61 -21.35
C THR A 397 -37.73 -32.96 -21.27
N LEU A 398 -36.99 -33.19 -20.18
CA LEU A 398 -35.63 -32.67 -20.00
C LEU A 398 -34.83 -32.94 -21.29
N PRO A 399 -34.07 -31.95 -21.81
CA PRO A 399 -33.15 -32.21 -22.90
C PRO A 399 -32.20 -33.32 -22.45
N VAL A 400 -31.77 -34.14 -23.40
CA VAL A 400 -30.69 -35.08 -23.13
C VAL A 400 -29.49 -34.25 -22.71
N GLN A 401 -29.10 -34.33 -21.44
CA GLN A 401 -27.87 -33.72 -20.95
C GLN A 401 -26.71 -34.28 -21.79
N LEU A 402 -26.00 -33.39 -22.46
CA LEU A 402 -24.84 -33.77 -23.27
C LEU A 402 -23.64 -34.09 -22.37
N VAL A 403 -23.60 -33.48 -21.20
CA VAL A 403 -22.58 -33.66 -20.15
C VAL A 403 -23.30 -33.79 -18.81
N SER A 404 -22.80 -34.65 -17.92
CA SER A 404 -23.35 -34.76 -16.57
C SER A 404 -23.07 -33.50 -15.75
N PRO A 405 -23.93 -33.11 -14.79
CA PRO A 405 -23.66 -31.97 -13.91
C PRO A 405 -22.32 -32.08 -13.16
N GLN A 406 -21.91 -33.30 -12.80
CA GLN A 406 -20.63 -33.60 -12.16
C GLN A 406 -19.45 -33.29 -13.10
N ASP A 407 -19.48 -33.80 -14.33
CA ASP A 407 -18.43 -33.53 -15.31
C ASP A 407 -18.39 -32.05 -15.72
N ALA A 408 -19.55 -31.38 -15.76
CA ALA A 408 -19.65 -29.95 -16.00
C ALA A 408 -19.03 -29.14 -14.85
N SER A 409 -19.34 -29.46 -13.60
CA SER A 409 -18.72 -28.83 -12.42
C SER A 409 -17.20 -29.05 -12.40
N ARG A 410 -16.72 -30.28 -12.65
CA ARG A 410 -15.28 -30.60 -12.74
C ARG A 410 -14.60 -29.80 -13.85
N PHE A 411 -15.23 -29.68 -15.01
CA PHE A 411 -14.72 -28.88 -16.12
C PHE A 411 -14.60 -27.41 -15.73
N LEU A 412 -15.65 -26.83 -15.14
CA LEU A 412 -15.67 -25.42 -14.75
C LEU A 412 -14.65 -25.12 -13.66
N ALA A 413 -14.41 -26.02 -12.70
CA ALA A 413 -13.34 -25.83 -11.70
C ALA A 413 -11.93 -25.70 -12.32
N GLN A 414 -11.71 -26.25 -13.51
CA GLN A 414 -10.44 -26.12 -14.25
C GLN A 414 -10.46 -24.93 -15.23
N ALA A 415 -11.61 -24.67 -15.86
CA ALA A 415 -11.77 -23.70 -16.92
C ALA A 415 -12.19 -22.29 -16.44
N THR A 416 -12.61 -22.12 -15.19
CA THR A 416 -13.07 -20.85 -14.62
C THR A 416 -12.48 -20.62 -13.22
N PHE A 417 -12.84 -19.51 -12.58
CA PHE A 417 -12.54 -19.27 -11.16
C PHE A 417 -13.52 -19.97 -10.20
N GLY A 418 -14.43 -20.81 -10.71
CA GLY A 418 -15.46 -21.49 -9.93
C GLY A 418 -16.76 -21.66 -10.71
N ALA A 419 -17.47 -22.74 -10.40
CA ALA A 419 -18.75 -23.05 -11.02
C ALA A 419 -19.92 -22.38 -10.29
N THR A 420 -20.89 -21.88 -11.05
CA THR A 420 -22.23 -21.50 -10.54
C THR A 420 -23.25 -22.55 -10.99
N ASP A 421 -24.44 -22.57 -10.39
CA ASP A 421 -25.53 -23.42 -10.88
C ASP A 421 -25.89 -23.12 -12.35
N ALA A 422 -25.92 -21.84 -12.71
CA ALA A 422 -26.19 -21.39 -14.07
C ALA A 422 -25.13 -21.92 -15.04
N ASP A 423 -23.84 -21.83 -14.68
CA ASP A 423 -22.73 -22.33 -15.50
C ASP A 423 -22.81 -23.86 -15.68
N ILE A 424 -23.03 -24.61 -14.60
CA ILE A 424 -23.15 -26.08 -14.63
C ILE A 424 -24.32 -26.50 -15.50
N HIS A 425 -25.49 -25.87 -15.30
CA HIS A 425 -26.68 -26.19 -16.08
C HIS A 425 -26.46 -25.88 -17.56
N HIS A 426 -25.96 -24.69 -17.87
CA HIS A 426 -25.72 -24.25 -19.24
C HIS A 426 -24.76 -25.22 -19.95
N LEU A 427 -23.59 -25.48 -19.36
CA LEU A 427 -22.62 -26.41 -19.94
C LEU A 427 -23.19 -27.82 -20.11
N SER A 428 -23.94 -28.33 -19.12
CA SER A 428 -24.57 -29.66 -19.20
C SER A 428 -25.53 -29.78 -20.39
N THR A 429 -26.12 -28.67 -20.82
CA THR A 429 -27.07 -28.63 -21.94
C THR A 429 -26.41 -28.45 -23.30
N ILE A 430 -25.34 -27.65 -23.41
CA ILE A 430 -24.70 -27.33 -24.70
C ILE A 430 -23.46 -28.17 -25.00
N GLY A 431 -22.85 -28.77 -23.98
CA GLY A 431 -21.63 -29.55 -24.07
C GLY A 431 -20.34 -28.71 -24.18
N PHE A 432 -19.19 -29.35 -23.93
CA PHE A 432 -17.90 -28.64 -23.84
C PHE A 432 -17.52 -27.82 -25.09
N PRO A 433 -17.62 -28.36 -26.33
CA PRO A 433 -17.16 -27.61 -27.51
C PRO A 433 -17.97 -26.33 -27.76
N ALA A 434 -19.28 -26.38 -27.55
CA ALA A 434 -20.14 -25.20 -27.71
C ALA A 434 -19.84 -24.15 -26.63
N TRP A 435 -19.69 -24.59 -25.37
CA TRP A 435 -19.35 -23.69 -24.27
C TRP A 435 -17.99 -23.00 -24.46
N LEU A 436 -16.97 -23.76 -24.90
CA LEU A 436 -15.66 -23.19 -25.24
C LEU A 436 -15.77 -22.17 -26.37
N GLY A 437 -16.56 -22.48 -27.41
CA GLY A 437 -16.84 -21.55 -28.50
C GLY A 437 -17.50 -20.26 -28.02
N GLU A 438 -18.46 -20.32 -27.10
CA GLU A 438 -19.06 -19.13 -26.50
C GLU A 438 -18.02 -18.31 -25.71
N GLN A 439 -17.24 -18.96 -24.84
CA GLN A 439 -16.23 -18.29 -24.02
C GLN A 439 -15.11 -17.63 -24.83
N PHE A 440 -14.69 -18.25 -25.94
CA PHE A 440 -13.72 -17.63 -26.86
C PHE A 440 -14.26 -16.36 -27.52
N ASN A 441 -15.58 -16.30 -27.74
CA ASN A 441 -16.25 -15.16 -28.35
C ASN A 441 -16.71 -14.10 -27.33
N THR A 442 -16.70 -14.40 -26.04
CA THR A 442 -17.01 -13.41 -25.00
C THR A 442 -15.95 -12.29 -25.02
N PRO A 443 -16.37 -11.01 -25.15
CA PRO A 443 -15.46 -9.88 -25.09
C PRO A 443 -14.66 -9.87 -23.78
N ALA A 444 -13.39 -9.49 -23.85
CA ALA A 444 -12.56 -9.35 -22.67
C ALA A 444 -13.09 -8.24 -21.74
N THR A 445 -13.16 -8.52 -20.45
CA THR A 445 -13.31 -7.49 -19.42
C THR A 445 -11.93 -6.93 -19.12
N LEU A 446 -11.76 -5.60 -19.23
CA LEU A 446 -10.46 -4.93 -19.06
C LEU A 446 -10.29 -4.40 -17.64
N HIS A 447 -9.10 -4.54 -17.07
CA HIS A 447 -8.71 -4.06 -15.75
C HIS A 447 -8.23 -2.60 -15.76
N GLU A 448 -7.51 -2.18 -16.80
CA GLU A 448 -6.93 -0.85 -16.92
C GLU A 448 -7.98 0.27 -16.78
N PRO A 449 -9.16 0.22 -17.44
CA PRO A 449 -10.15 1.28 -17.31
C PRO A 449 -10.72 1.41 -15.89
N PHE A 450 -10.80 0.30 -15.14
CA PHE A 450 -11.22 0.33 -13.73
C PHE A 450 -10.17 1.05 -12.88
N VAL A 451 -8.89 0.71 -13.07
CA VAL A 451 -7.79 1.30 -12.30
C VAL A 451 -7.62 2.77 -12.65
N ASP A 452 -7.70 3.14 -13.93
CA ASP A 452 -7.70 4.54 -14.39
C ASP A 452 -8.82 5.36 -13.73
N GLN A 453 -10.04 4.83 -13.75
CA GLN A 453 -11.18 5.46 -13.10
C GLN A 453 -10.99 5.57 -11.57
N ALA A 454 -10.47 4.53 -10.93
CA ALA A 454 -10.22 4.52 -9.49
C ALA A 454 -9.15 5.55 -9.09
N LEU A 455 -8.04 5.63 -9.83
CA LEU A 455 -6.98 6.61 -9.59
C LEU A 455 -7.52 8.04 -9.73
N ALA A 456 -8.27 8.33 -10.80
CA ALA A 456 -8.88 9.64 -11.01
C ALA A 456 -9.95 9.98 -9.95
N LEU A 457 -10.67 8.97 -9.46
CA LEU A 457 -11.66 9.15 -8.41
C LEU A 457 -10.97 9.47 -7.08
N TYR A 458 -10.01 8.65 -6.64
CA TYR A 458 -9.49 8.73 -5.27
C TYR A 458 -8.34 9.73 -5.11
N ASN A 459 -7.65 10.07 -6.20
CA ASN A 459 -6.66 11.13 -6.26
C ASN A 459 -7.18 12.24 -7.19
N PRO A 460 -7.82 13.30 -6.65
CA PRO A 460 -8.46 14.31 -7.48
C PRO A 460 -7.43 14.97 -8.41
N PRO A 461 -7.74 15.10 -9.72
CA PRO A 461 -6.82 15.71 -10.66
C PRO A 461 -6.51 17.15 -10.27
N CYS A 462 -5.26 17.56 -10.50
CA CYS A 462 -4.86 18.95 -10.37
C CYS A 462 -5.57 19.83 -11.43
N ASN A 463 -5.34 21.14 -11.36
CA ASN A 463 -5.81 22.05 -12.40
C ASN A 463 -5.50 21.48 -13.78
N ALA A 464 -6.43 21.56 -14.74
CA ALA A 464 -6.28 20.92 -16.05
C ALA A 464 -5.02 21.36 -16.84
N GLY A 465 -4.41 22.50 -16.49
CA GLY A 465 -3.14 22.97 -17.04
C GLY A 465 -1.89 22.54 -16.25
N ASP A 466 -2.05 21.94 -15.07
CA ASP A 466 -0.97 21.37 -14.26
C ASP A 466 -0.76 19.91 -14.66
N ILE A 467 -0.05 19.80 -15.77
CA ILE A 467 0.20 18.55 -16.49
C ILE A 467 1.06 17.58 -15.67
N GLN A 468 2.09 18.07 -14.98
CA GLN A 468 3.00 17.22 -14.21
C GLN A 468 2.28 16.58 -13.03
N CYS A 469 1.43 17.35 -12.34
CA CYS A 469 0.62 16.78 -11.28
C CYS A 469 -0.36 15.72 -11.81
N ASN A 470 -1.04 15.98 -12.93
CA ASN A 470 -1.97 15.01 -13.49
C ASN A 470 -1.28 13.74 -14.02
N ALA A 471 -0.04 13.84 -14.52
CA ALA A 471 0.76 12.66 -14.89
C ALA A 471 1.14 11.82 -13.66
N SER A 472 1.55 12.46 -12.56
CA SER A 472 1.91 11.78 -11.29
C SER A 472 0.75 11.02 -10.61
N LEU A 473 -0.49 11.15 -11.09
CA LEU A 473 -1.61 10.34 -10.60
C LEU A 473 -1.46 8.87 -11.00
N PHE A 474 -0.85 8.61 -12.16
CA PHE A 474 -0.80 7.29 -12.80
C PHE A 474 0.55 6.59 -12.66
N VAL A 475 1.60 7.35 -12.31
CA VAL A 475 2.98 6.88 -12.19
C VAL A 475 3.58 7.34 -10.86
N ASP A 476 4.53 6.58 -10.31
CA ASP A 476 5.11 6.80 -8.98
C ASP A 476 4.10 6.73 -7.82
N ASN A 477 3.02 5.96 -7.98
CA ASN A 477 1.94 5.86 -7.01
C ASN A 477 1.82 4.45 -6.39
N ALA A 478 2.82 4.08 -5.58
CA ALA A 478 2.88 2.77 -4.93
C ALA A 478 1.81 2.55 -3.83
N SER A 479 1.09 3.59 -3.41
CA SER A 479 0.00 3.52 -2.42
C SER A 479 -1.24 2.76 -2.90
N ASP A 480 -1.35 2.56 -4.22
CA ASP A 480 -2.61 2.30 -4.90
C ASP A 480 -2.69 0.92 -5.60
N GLU A 481 -1.81 -0.03 -5.25
CA GLU A 481 -1.89 -1.44 -5.69
C GLU A 481 -3.26 -2.06 -5.36
N ASN A 482 -3.96 -1.52 -4.36
CA ASN A 482 -5.31 -1.91 -4.00
C ASN A 482 -6.31 -1.79 -5.17
N TYR A 483 -6.18 -0.82 -6.08
CA TYR A 483 -7.13 -0.68 -7.19
C TYR A 483 -7.00 -1.81 -8.21
N TRP A 484 -5.77 -2.26 -8.48
CA TRP A 484 -5.52 -3.46 -9.25
C TRP A 484 -6.19 -4.67 -8.60
N GLN A 485 -5.96 -4.89 -7.30
CA GLN A 485 -6.52 -6.03 -6.58
C GLN A 485 -8.06 -6.01 -6.58
N GLN A 486 -8.67 -4.84 -6.36
CA GLN A 486 -10.12 -4.65 -6.43
C GLN A 486 -10.68 -5.01 -7.82
N SER A 487 -10.00 -4.57 -8.88
CA SER A 487 -10.35 -4.94 -10.26
C SER A 487 -10.25 -6.46 -10.49
N PHE A 488 -9.15 -7.08 -10.07
CA PHE A 488 -8.97 -8.53 -10.16
C PHE A 488 -10.09 -9.30 -9.46
N TRP A 489 -10.36 -9.00 -8.19
CA TRP A 489 -11.39 -9.69 -7.42
C TRP A 489 -12.79 -9.48 -7.99
N GLN A 490 -13.12 -8.26 -8.42
CA GLN A 490 -14.40 -8.00 -9.07
C GLN A 490 -14.58 -8.89 -10.31
N GLN A 491 -13.58 -8.94 -11.20
CA GLN A 491 -13.70 -9.65 -12.46
C GLN A 491 -13.62 -11.17 -12.30
N ALA A 492 -12.76 -11.69 -11.43
CA ALA A 492 -12.72 -13.13 -11.12
C ALA A 492 -14.07 -13.63 -10.61
N LEU A 493 -14.75 -12.83 -9.76
CA LEU A 493 -16.00 -13.23 -9.12
C LEU A 493 -17.25 -12.97 -9.97
N THR A 494 -17.25 -11.95 -10.83
CA THR A 494 -18.47 -11.49 -11.52
C THR A 494 -18.37 -11.42 -13.05
N GLY A 495 -17.15 -11.51 -13.61
CA GLY A 495 -16.91 -11.45 -15.05
C GLY A 495 -17.52 -12.63 -15.80
N GLN A 496 -17.93 -12.38 -17.04
CA GLN A 496 -18.58 -13.38 -17.92
C GLN A 496 -17.57 -14.12 -18.81
N ASP A 497 -16.40 -13.52 -19.05
CA ASP A 497 -15.26 -14.04 -19.81
C ASP A 497 -14.37 -14.98 -18.95
N GLN A 498 -14.99 -15.87 -18.19
CA GLN A 498 -14.33 -16.67 -17.16
C GLN A 498 -13.17 -17.52 -17.66
N LEU A 499 -13.30 -18.12 -18.85
CA LEU A 499 -12.20 -18.88 -19.44
C LEU A 499 -11.00 -17.98 -19.70
N ARG A 500 -11.24 -16.77 -20.23
CA ARG A 500 -10.18 -15.81 -20.53
C ARG A 500 -9.49 -15.42 -19.24
N GLN A 501 -10.24 -14.99 -18.23
CA GLN A 501 -9.72 -14.60 -16.91
C GLN A 501 -8.89 -15.72 -16.25
N ARG A 502 -9.38 -16.98 -16.30
CA ARG A 502 -8.67 -18.12 -15.72
C ARG A 502 -7.36 -18.45 -16.45
N VAL A 503 -7.36 -18.31 -17.77
CA VAL A 503 -6.15 -18.47 -18.61
C VAL A 503 -5.19 -17.31 -18.41
N THR A 504 -5.66 -16.07 -18.35
CA THR A 504 -4.85 -14.88 -18.06
C THR A 504 -4.11 -15.02 -16.73
N TYR A 505 -4.78 -15.54 -15.70
CA TYR A 505 -4.13 -15.83 -14.42
C TYR A 505 -3.05 -16.90 -14.54
N ALA A 506 -3.28 -18.00 -15.27
CA ALA A 506 -2.23 -18.98 -15.54
C ALA A 506 -1.06 -18.36 -16.32
N LEU A 507 -1.33 -17.51 -17.32
CA LEU A 507 -0.31 -16.81 -18.08
C LEU A 507 0.47 -15.81 -17.23
N SER A 508 -0.16 -15.11 -16.27
CA SER A 508 0.55 -14.21 -15.37
C SER A 508 1.46 -14.95 -14.37
N GLN A 509 1.21 -16.25 -14.18
CA GLN A 509 2.09 -17.15 -13.43
C GLN A 509 3.28 -17.66 -14.24
N LEU A 510 3.16 -17.71 -15.57
CA LEU A 510 4.24 -18.10 -16.48
C LEU A 510 5.09 -16.92 -16.94
N PHE A 511 4.45 -15.78 -17.24
CA PHE A 511 5.08 -14.53 -17.64
C PHE A 511 5.01 -13.56 -16.46
N VAL A 512 5.91 -13.76 -15.50
CA VAL A 512 5.83 -13.11 -14.19
C VAL A 512 6.29 -11.65 -14.25
N ILE A 513 5.45 -10.76 -13.72
CA ILE A 513 5.86 -9.46 -13.16
C ILE A 513 5.43 -9.41 -11.69
N ALA A 514 6.05 -8.54 -10.89
CA ALA A 514 5.63 -8.36 -9.50
C ALA A 514 5.78 -6.92 -8.99
N SER A 515 4.81 -6.45 -8.22
CA SER A 515 4.88 -5.18 -7.46
C SER A 515 5.84 -5.23 -6.27
N THR A 516 6.47 -6.37 -6.01
CA THR A 516 7.64 -6.42 -5.12
C THR A 516 8.84 -5.69 -5.72
N ASN A 517 8.87 -5.50 -7.06
CA ASN A 517 9.75 -4.56 -7.73
C ASN A 517 9.21 -3.12 -7.54
N PRO A 518 9.96 -2.20 -6.93
CA PRO A 518 9.49 -0.84 -6.64
C PRO A 518 9.06 -0.03 -7.87
N GLY A 519 9.71 -0.29 -9.02
CA GLY A 519 9.36 0.39 -10.28
C GLY A 519 8.01 -0.09 -10.82
N VAL A 520 7.73 -1.39 -10.75
CA VAL A 520 6.42 -1.94 -11.13
C VAL A 520 5.34 -1.50 -10.14
N ALA A 521 5.64 -1.51 -8.83
CA ALA A 521 4.72 -1.08 -7.77
C ALA A 521 4.23 0.36 -7.95
N ALA A 522 5.10 1.22 -8.45
CA ALA A 522 4.82 2.62 -8.76
C ALA A 522 3.83 2.82 -9.92
N MET A 523 3.47 1.76 -10.66
CA MET A 523 2.69 1.84 -11.90
C MET A 523 1.46 0.92 -11.87
N PRO A 524 0.47 1.14 -10.99
CA PRO A 524 -0.70 0.28 -10.86
C PRO A 524 -1.54 0.20 -12.16
N ARG A 525 -1.56 1.27 -12.97
CA ARG A 525 -2.21 1.26 -14.29
C ARG A 525 -1.44 0.39 -15.29
N GLY A 526 -0.11 0.51 -15.33
CA GLY A 526 0.76 -0.37 -16.13
C GLY A 526 0.63 -1.85 -15.75
N MET A 527 0.49 -2.17 -14.45
CA MET A 527 0.21 -3.54 -14.00
C MET A 527 -1.14 -4.07 -14.52
N ALA A 528 -2.18 -3.24 -14.47
CA ALA A 528 -3.49 -3.59 -15.00
C ALA A 528 -3.45 -3.80 -16.53
N ASN A 529 -2.74 -2.93 -17.25
CA ASN A 529 -2.50 -3.09 -18.68
C ASN A 529 -1.72 -4.37 -19.01
N TYR A 530 -0.69 -4.72 -18.24
CA TYR A 530 0.04 -5.97 -18.46
C TYR A 530 -0.89 -7.19 -18.37
N TYR A 531 -1.78 -7.21 -17.39
CA TYR A 531 -2.77 -8.28 -17.27
C TYR A 531 -3.78 -8.27 -18.43
N ASP A 532 -4.21 -7.09 -18.89
CA ASP A 532 -5.08 -6.95 -20.05
C ASP A 532 -4.42 -7.43 -21.35
N VAL A 533 -3.11 -7.19 -21.53
CA VAL A 533 -2.32 -7.72 -22.66
C VAL A 533 -2.31 -9.25 -22.65
N LEU A 534 -2.05 -9.86 -21.49
CA LEU A 534 -2.13 -11.32 -21.35
C LEU A 534 -3.53 -11.84 -21.68
N GLY A 535 -4.59 -11.14 -21.28
CA GLY A 535 -5.97 -11.52 -21.57
C GLY A 535 -6.39 -11.31 -23.02
N ALA A 536 -5.88 -10.29 -23.69
CA ALA A 536 -6.09 -10.06 -25.11
C ALA A 536 -5.47 -11.20 -25.94
N ASP A 537 -4.27 -11.63 -25.58
CA ASP A 537 -3.52 -12.67 -26.27
C ASP A 537 -3.82 -14.11 -25.79
N ALA A 538 -4.58 -14.27 -24.70
CA ALA A 538 -4.91 -15.58 -24.12
C ALA A 538 -5.50 -16.58 -25.13
N PHE A 539 -6.23 -16.08 -26.13
CA PHE A 539 -6.85 -16.86 -27.21
C PHE A 539 -6.25 -16.56 -28.59
N GLY A 540 -5.12 -15.85 -28.64
CA GLY A 540 -4.44 -15.48 -29.86
C GLY A 540 -3.37 -16.49 -30.27
N ASN A 541 -2.23 -15.98 -30.71
CA ASN A 541 -1.08 -16.80 -31.08
C ASN A 541 0.07 -16.60 -30.09
N PHE A 542 0.72 -17.67 -29.66
CA PHE A 542 1.83 -17.61 -28.72
C PHE A 542 2.97 -16.68 -29.18
N ARG A 543 3.24 -16.60 -30.50
CA ARG A 543 4.28 -15.69 -31.01
C ARG A 543 3.95 -14.23 -30.76
N GLN A 544 2.67 -13.86 -30.86
CA GLN A 544 2.19 -12.50 -30.57
C GLN A 544 2.26 -12.23 -29.07
N LEU A 545 1.75 -13.16 -28.25
CA LEU A 545 1.86 -13.11 -26.79
C LEU A 545 3.30 -12.85 -26.33
N LEU A 546 4.26 -13.62 -26.87
CA LEU A 546 5.67 -13.46 -26.51
C LEU A 546 6.19 -12.06 -26.87
N GLN A 547 5.76 -11.48 -28.00
CA GLN A 547 6.16 -10.13 -28.40
C GLN A 547 5.60 -9.06 -27.49
N ASP A 548 4.31 -9.14 -27.19
CA ASP A 548 3.61 -8.12 -26.42
C ASP A 548 4.06 -8.16 -24.95
N VAL A 549 4.36 -9.35 -24.42
CA VAL A 549 5.08 -9.49 -23.14
C VAL A 549 6.48 -8.89 -23.22
N THR A 550 7.26 -9.17 -24.27
CA THR A 550 8.63 -8.65 -24.44
C THR A 550 8.67 -7.11 -24.44
N LEU A 551 7.71 -6.49 -25.12
CA LEU A 551 7.66 -5.05 -25.27
C LEU A 551 6.84 -4.35 -24.18
N ASN A 552 6.18 -5.07 -23.28
CA ASN A 552 5.44 -4.41 -22.21
C ASN A 552 6.41 -3.73 -21.21
N PRO A 553 6.19 -2.45 -20.85
CA PRO A 553 7.08 -1.71 -19.96
C PRO A 553 7.20 -2.34 -18.57
N MET A 554 6.14 -2.95 -18.02
CA MET A 554 6.21 -3.60 -16.69
C MET A 554 7.16 -4.80 -16.71
N MET A 555 7.12 -5.61 -17.78
CA MET A 555 8.05 -6.71 -17.99
C MET A 555 9.48 -6.18 -18.19
N GLY A 556 9.61 -5.12 -19.01
CA GLY A 556 10.88 -4.45 -19.25
C GLY A 556 11.54 -3.94 -17.96
N MET A 557 10.77 -3.37 -17.04
CA MET A 557 11.25 -2.92 -15.73
C MET A 557 11.55 -4.09 -14.79
N PHE A 558 10.71 -5.12 -14.78
CA PHE A 558 10.87 -6.27 -13.89
C PHE A 558 12.14 -7.06 -14.20
N LEU A 559 12.48 -7.20 -15.48
CA LEU A 559 13.63 -7.97 -15.97
C LEU A 559 14.73 -7.12 -16.61
N SER A 560 14.76 -5.82 -16.28
CA SER A 560 15.80 -4.86 -16.68
C SER A 560 16.10 -4.79 -18.20
N MET A 561 15.11 -5.08 -19.05
CA MET A 561 15.19 -4.81 -20.50
C MET A 561 14.91 -3.34 -20.83
N GLN A 562 14.02 -2.68 -20.07
CA GLN A 562 13.70 -1.27 -20.26
C GLN A 562 14.96 -0.44 -19.95
N GLY A 563 15.44 0.32 -20.95
CA GLY A 563 16.65 1.12 -20.81
C GLY A 563 17.95 0.32 -20.90
N ASN A 564 17.91 -0.95 -21.33
CA ASN A 564 19.11 -1.74 -21.58
C ASN A 564 19.89 -1.15 -22.77
N ASP A 565 21.00 -0.50 -22.49
CA ASP A 565 21.80 0.20 -23.51
C ASP A 565 22.87 -0.74 -24.07
N LYS A 566 23.29 -0.51 -25.31
CA LYS A 566 24.35 -1.28 -25.98
C LYS A 566 25.64 -1.29 -25.16
N GLY A 567 26.42 -2.36 -25.28
CA GLY A 567 27.69 -2.48 -24.58
C GLY A 567 28.71 -1.41 -24.99
N ASP A 568 29.61 -1.08 -24.07
CA ASP A 568 30.78 -0.23 -24.29
C ASP A 568 32.05 -0.85 -23.67
N ALA A 569 33.16 -0.11 -23.62
CA ALA A 569 34.43 -0.62 -23.10
C ALA A 569 34.41 -1.01 -21.60
N THR A 570 33.36 -0.64 -20.87
CA THR A 570 33.22 -0.81 -19.42
C THR A 570 31.92 -1.47 -18.98
N ARG A 571 30.97 -1.67 -19.90
CA ARG A 571 29.64 -2.17 -19.61
C ARG A 571 29.20 -3.15 -20.69
N ASP A 572 28.83 -4.35 -20.30
CA ASP A 572 28.13 -5.29 -21.17
C ASP A 572 26.61 -5.02 -21.15
N PRO A 573 25.85 -5.41 -22.20
CA PRO A 573 24.38 -5.42 -22.16
C PRO A 573 23.84 -6.24 -20.99
N ASP A 574 22.69 -5.83 -20.43
CA ASP A 574 22.00 -6.60 -19.40
C ASP A 574 21.49 -7.94 -19.98
N GLU A 575 21.83 -9.04 -19.30
CA GLU A 575 21.54 -10.41 -19.70
C GLU A 575 20.24 -10.96 -19.09
N ASN A 576 19.60 -10.26 -18.15
CA ASN A 576 18.51 -10.79 -17.33
C ASN A 576 17.32 -11.22 -18.19
N TYR A 577 16.73 -10.30 -18.96
CA TYR A 577 15.64 -10.66 -19.87
C TYR A 577 16.03 -11.74 -20.90
N ALA A 578 17.24 -11.70 -21.44
CA ALA A 578 17.73 -12.71 -22.38
C ALA A 578 17.77 -14.11 -21.78
N ARG A 579 18.11 -14.22 -20.49
CA ARG A 579 18.11 -15.48 -19.74
C ARG A 579 16.68 -15.94 -19.45
N GLU A 580 15.83 -15.04 -18.95
CA GLU A 580 14.46 -15.37 -18.55
C GLU A 580 13.57 -15.75 -19.74
N VAL A 581 13.69 -15.04 -20.87
CA VAL A 581 12.90 -15.34 -22.07
C VAL A 581 13.21 -16.73 -22.61
N MET A 582 14.46 -17.21 -22.48
CA MET A 582 14.84 -18.58 -22.82
C MET A 582 14.39 -19.57 -21.74
N GLN A 583 14.75 -19.33 -20.47
CA GLN A 583 14.67 -20.35 -19.43
C GLN A 583 13.28 -20.50 -18.81
N LEU A 584 12.52 -19.40 -18.67
CA LEU A 584 11.21 -19.41 -18.02
C LEU A 584 10.08 -19.36 -19.02
N PHE A 585 10.22 -18.56 -20.09
CA PHE A 585 9.08 -18.26 -20.96
C PHE A 585 8.98 -19.18 -22.17
N THR A 586 10.09 -19.75 -22.66
CA THR A 586 10.08 -20.46 -23.94
C THR A 586 10.70 -21.85 -23.94
N ILE A 587 12.00 -21.99 -23.72
CA ILE A 587 12.73 -23.22 -24.05
C ILE A 587 13.30 -23.95 -22.83
N GLY A 588 13.15 -23.44 -21.61
CA GLY A 588 13.62 -24.14 -20.41
C GLY A 588 15.14 -24.28 -20.33
N LEU A 589 15.61 -24.96 -19.28
CA LEU A 589 17.05 -25.23 -19.06
C LEU A 589 17.58 -26.44 -19.83
N TYR A 590 16.71 -27.41 -20.15
CA TYR A 590 17.10 -28.69 -20.71
C TYR A 590 16.24 -29.06 -21.91
N GLN A 591 16.86 -29.73 -22.88
CA GLN A 591 16.16 -30.22 -24.05
C GLN A 591 15.18 -31.32 -23.66
N LEU A 592 14.04 -31.34 -24.34
CA LEU A 592 12.91 -32.21 -24.10
C LEU A 592 12.63 -33.03 -25.36
N ASN A 593 12.09 -34.22 -25.14
CA ASN A 593 11.34 -34.96 -26.14
C ASN A 593 9.95 -34.32 -26.34
N PRO A 594 9.24 -34.63 -27.44
CA PRO A 594 7.89 -34.11 -27.68
C PRO A 594 6.89 -34.44 -26.55
N ASP A 595 7.16 -35.48 -25.76
CA ASP A 595 6.36 -35.91 -24.62
C ASP A 595 6.71 -35.20 -23.30
N GLY A 596 7.60 -34.19 -23.33
CA GLY A 596 8.00 -33.40 -22.16
C GLY A 596 9.05 -34.06 -21.26
N THR A 597 9.51 -35.27 -21.58
CA THR A 597 10.62 -35.90 -20.85
C THR A 597 11.96 -35.29 -21.26
N GLN A 598 12.92 -35.22 -20.33
CA GLN A 598 14.25 -34.69 -20.61
C GLN A 598 15.02 -35.59 -21.58
N LYS A 599 15.69 -34.97 -22.56
CA LYS A 599 16.69 -35.64 -23.39
C LYS A 599 17.98 -35.80 -22.59
N LEU A 600 18.50 -37.02 -22.60
CA LEU A 600 19.73 -37.37 -21.91
C LEU A 600 20.86 -37.63 -22.91
N ASP A 601 22.08 -37.25 -22.56
CA ASP A 601 23.27 -37.57 -23.33
C ASP A 601 23.68 -39.05 -23.17
N GLY A 602 24.79 -39.45 -23.81
CA GLY A 602 25.33 -40.81 -23.71
C GLY A 602 25.79 -41.24 -22.30
N THR A 603 25.82 -40.31 -21.34
CA THR A 603 26.16 -40.54 -19.92
C THR A 603 24.94 -40.51 -19.00
N GLY A 604 23.75 -40.28 -19.54
CA GLY A 604 22.50 -40.18 -18.79
C GLY A 604 22.26 -38.83 -18.14
N GLN A 605 22.98 -37.77 -18.53
CA GLN A 605 22.78 -36.41 -18.01
C GLN A 605 21.85 -35.58 -18.91
N PRO A 606 20.98 -34.71 -18.35
CA PRO A 606 20.15 -33.81 -19.15
C PRO A 606 20.97 -32.89 -20.05
N ILE A 607 20.55 -32.75 -21.31
CA ILE A 607 21.24 -31.91 -22.30
C ILE A 607 20.76 -30.45 -22.15
N PRO A 608 21.64 -29.46 -21.92
CA PRO A 608 21.24 -28.06 -21.87
C PRO A 608 20.62 -27.54 -23.19
N THR A 609 19.65 -26.65 -23.10
CA THR A 609 19.02 -25.98 -24.26
C THR A 609 19.85 -24.85 -24.84
N TYR A 610 20.58 -24.13 -23.99
CA TYR A 610 21.41 -22.98 -24.37
C TYR A 610 22.66 -22.89 -23.49
N SER A 611 23.61 -22.06 -23.91
CA SER A 611 24.87 -21.76 -23.25
C SER A 611 24.96 -20.28 -22.87
N ASN A 612 26.01 -19.88 -22.14
CA ASN A 612 26.19 -18.45 -21.84
C ASN A 612 26.44 -17.60 -23.09
N THR A 613 26.99 -18.18 -24.15
CA THR A 613 27.19 -17.47 -25.43
C THR A 613 25.85 -17.05 -26.02
N ASP A 614 24.84 -17.92 -25.95
CA ASP A 614 23.50 -17.62 -26.44
C ASP A 614 22.85 -16.48 -25.63
N VAL A 615 23.06 -16.46 -24.31
CA VAL A 615 22.59 -15.38 -23.43
C VAL A 615 23.22 -14.06 -23.83
N MET A 616 24.54 -14.01 -24.00
CA MET A 616 25.26 -12.80 -24.42
C MET A 616 24.82 -12.31 -25.81
N GLY A 617 24.56 -13.24 -26.74
CA GLY A 617 24.06 -12.91 -28.08
C GLY A 617 22.66 -12.29 -28.04
N LEU A 618 21.73 -12.90 -27.30
CA LEU A 618 20.38 -12.36 -27.13
C LEU A 618 20.37 -11.06 -26.30
N ALA A 619 21.24 -10.90 -25.31
CA ALA A 619 21.35 -9.68 -24.52
C ALA A 619 21.59 -8.46 -25.42
N LYS A 620 22.42 -8.61 -26.47
CA LYS A 620 22.62 -7.56 -27.49
C LYS A 620 21.36 -7.26 -28.30
N VAL A 621 20.53 -8.26 -28.60
CA VAL A 621 19.25 -8.08 -29.31
C VAL A 621 18.30 -7.20 -28.49
N PHE A 622 18.25 -7.40 -27.17
CA PHE A 622 17.33 -6.67 -26.29
C PHE A 622 17.83 -5.29 -25.84
N THR A 623 18.90 -4.77 -26.45
CA THR A 623 19.36 -3.39 -26.22
C THR A 623 18.53 -2.37 -27.01
N GLY A 624 18.48 -1.13 -26.56
CA GLY A 624 17.84 -0.04 -27.30
C GLY A 624 16.31 -0.06 -27.25
N PHE A 625 15.69 -0.62 -26.22
CA PHE A 625 14.25 -0.52 -25.96
C PHE A 625 13.97 0.27 -24.67
N SER A 626 13.09 1.26 -24.73
CA SER A 626 12.70 2.08 -23.58
C SER A 626 11.29 2.65 -23.77
N TRP A 627 10.88 3.56 -22.89
CA TRP A 627 9.59 4.23 -22.87
C TRP A 627 9.18 4.74 -24.24
N ASN A 628 7.93 4.44 -24.60
CA ASN A 628 7.33 4.90 -25.84
C ASN A 628 6.77 6.31 -25.66
N ILE A 629 7.54 7.30 -26.08
CA ILE A 629 7.13 8.70 -26.16
C ILE A 629 6.79 8.95 -27.63
N PRO A 630 5.49 9.01 -28.00
CA PRO A 630 5.09 9.03 -29.40
C PRO A 630 5.74 10.18 -30.18
N GLY A 631 6.56 9.82 -31.17
CA GLY A 631 7.25 10.76 -32.05
C GLY A 631 8.59 11.30 -31.53
N ASP A 632 9.10 10.81 -30.40
CA ASP A 632 10.38 11.22 -29.82
C ASP A 632 11.28 10.00 -29.53
N GLN A 633 12.43 9.94 -30.22
CA GLN A 633 13.48 8.93 -30.04
C GLN A 633 14.81 9.57 -29.60
N SER A 634 14.76 10.75 -28.98
CA SER A 634 15.94 11.44 -28.46
C SER A 634 16.53 10.73 -27.23
N ASP A 635 17.80 10.97 -26.94
CA ASP A 635 18.46 10.47 -25.73
C ASP A 635 17.76 10.96 -24.44
N ASN A 636 17.05 12.09 -24.50
CA ASN A 636 16.23 12.56 -23.38
C ASN A 636 14.98 11.68 -23.17
N ALA A 637 14.32 11.27 -24.25
CA ALA A 637 13.19 10.34 -24.21
C ALA A 637 13.62 8.92 -23.83
N TRP A 638 14.85 8.53 -24.14
CA TRP A 638 15.44 7.25 -23.73
C TRP A 638 15.52 7.11 -22.20
N SER A 639 16.02 8.15 -21.52
CA SER A 639 16.33 8.12 -20.09
C SER A 639 15.21 8.60 -19.17
N ASN A 640 14.20 9.28 -19.70
CA ASN A 640 13.13 9.87 -18.88
C ASN A 640 11.78 9.30 -19.29
N CYS A 641 11.06 8.75 -18.32
CA CYS A 641 9.67 8.38 -18.48
C CYS A 641 8.73 9.54 -18.15
N CYS A 642 7.48 9.39 -18.61
CA CYS A 642 6.30 10.09 -18.13
C CYS A 642 6.31 11.61 -18.32
N VAL A 643 7.07 12.08 -19.32
CA VAL A 643 7.16 13.50 -19.71
C VAL A 643 6.18 13.82 -20.85
N TYR A 644 5.56 12.81 -21.50
CA TYR A 644 4.67 13.04 -22.64
C TYR A 644 3.28 13.56 -22.22
N VAL A 645 2.77 14.50 -23.02
CA VAL A 645 1.56 15.27 -22.71
C VAL A 645 0.66 15.41 -23.93
N GLY A 646 -0.11 14.37 -24.26
CA GLY A 646 -1.05 14.38 -25.39
C GLY A 646 -2.24 13.46 -25.18
N PRO A 647 -3.32 13.59 -25.98
CA PRO A 647 -4.45 12.65 -25.94
C PRO A 647 -3.94 11.21 -26.18
N GLY A 648 -4.10 10.33 -25.18
CA GLY A 648 -3.44 9.02 -25.15
C GLY A 648 -2.22 8.91 -24.22
N PHE A 649 -2.09 9.79 -23.21
CA PHE A 649 -1.20 9.65 -22.04
C PHE A 649 -1.05 8.19 -21.59
N GLY A 650 0.17 7.68 -21.40
CA GLY A 650 0.32 6.27 -21.00
C GLY A 650 1.60 5.54 -21.40
N GLU A 651 2.79 6.10 -21.21
CA GLU A 651 4.04 5.35 -21.50
C GLU A 651 4.12 4.01 -20.73
N ASP A 652 3.43 3.90 -19.59
CA ASP A 652 3.22 2.69 -18.77
C ASP A 652 2.27 1.65 -19.39
N ILE A 653 1.48 2.02 -20.41
CA ILE A 653 0.51 1.15 -21.09
C ILE A 653 0.80 0.99 -22.60
N LEU A 654 1.82 1.68 -23.11
CA LEU A 654 2.28 1.56 -24.49
C LEU A 654 3.42 0.55 -24.57
N PRO A 655 3.47 -0.29 -25.64
CA PRO A 655 4.65 -1.12 -25.88
C PRO A 655 5.90 -0.24 -26.00
N MET A 656 6.98 -0.63 -25.33
CA MET A 656 8.29 0.01 -25.42
C MET A 656 8.69 0.22 -26.88
N GLN A 657 9.29 1.37 -27.16
CA GLN A 657 9.76 1.71 -28.50
C GLN A 657 11.26 1.49 -28.64
N SER A 658 11.71 1.36 -29.90
CA SER A 658 13.13 1.23 -30.24
C SER A 658 13.85 2.58 -30.27
N PHE A 659 15.08 2.61 -29.78
CA PHE A 659 16.01 3.73 -29.84
C PHE A 659 17.32 3.27 -30.51
N PRO A 660 17.47 3.46 -31.84
CA PRO A 660 18.60 2.92 -32.59
C PRO A 660 19.99 3.35 -32.08
N ASN A 661 20.11 4.54 -31.48
CA ASN A 661 21.38 5.02 -30.91
C ASN A 661 21.87 4.18 -29.72
N HIS A 662 20.96 3.48 -29.04
CA HIS A 662 21.21 2.67 -27.85
C HIS A 662 21.23 1.16 -28.14
N HIS A 663 21.13 0.76 -29.40
CA HIS A 663 21.11 -0.64 -29.80
C HIS A 663 22.47 -1.14 -30.30
N SER A 664 22.81 -2.38 -29.96
CA SER A 664 24.07 -3.00 -30.36
C SER A 664 24.10 -3.28 -31.86
N THR A 665 25.19 -2.88 -32.51
CA THR A 665 25.45 -3.17 -33.94
C THR A 665 26.42 -4.33 -34.14
N ASP A 666 26.88 -4.94 -33.03
CA ASP A 666 27.75 -6.09 -33.06
C ASP A 666 27.02 -7.34 -33.55
N GLU A 667 27.80 -8.35 -33.92
CA GLU A 667 27.30 -9.69 -34.20
C GLU A 667 26.59 -10.28 -32.96
N LYS A 668 25.48 -10.96 -33.22
CA LYS A 668 24.60 -11.58 -32.21
C LYS A 668 24.43 -13.05 -32.59
N ASP A 669 25.05 -13.94 -31.82
CA ASP A 669 25.02 -15.39 -32.03
C ASP A 669 24.21 -16.06 -30.91
N PHE A 670 23.15 -16.78 -31.27
CA PHE A 670 22.27 -17.44 -30.31
C PHE A 670 21.48 -18.59 -30.94
N LEU A 671 21.33 -19.69 -30.21
CA LEU A 671 20.50 -20.85 -30.55
C LEU A 671 20.79 -21.41 -31.95
N GLY A 672 22.07 -21.35 -32.37
CA GLY A 672 22.54 -21.80 -33.68
C GLY A 672 22.23 -20.85 -34.85
N GLY A 673 21.63 -19.68 -34.57
CA GLY A 673 21.44 -18.60 -35.53
C GLY A 673 22.39 -17.42 -35.26
N THR A 674 22.75 -16.70 -36.32
CA THR A 674 23.64 -15.53 -36.22
C THR A 674 23.03 -14.34 -36.95
N ILE A 675 22.91 -13.21 -36.25
CA ILE A 675 22.65 -11.89 -36.84
C ILE A 675 24.03 -11.23 -37.04
N PRO A 676 24.47 -11.00 -38.30
CA PRO A 676 25.78 -10.43 -38.56
C PRO A 676 25.88 -8.98 -38.06
N ALA A 677 27.10 -8.56 -37.73
CA ALA A 677 27.36 -7.16 -37.40
C ALA A 677 26.89 -6.22 -38.53
N ASN A 678 26.27 -5.11 -38.17
CA ASN A 678 25.68 -4.15 -39.09
C ASN A 678 26.25 -2.75 -38.86
N THR A 679 26.12 -1.86 -39.86
CA THR A 679 26.57 -0.46 -39.71
C THR A 679 25.46 0.44 -39.15
N ASN A 680 24.20 0.05 -39.38
CA ASN A 680 23.02 0.75 -38.87
C ASN A 680 22.29 -0.20 -37.92
N ALA A 681 21.91 0.30 -36.74
CA ALA A 681 21.10 -0.45 -35.80
C ALA A 681 19.70 -0.73 -36.37
N ASP A 682 19.21 -1.96 -36.20
CA ASP A 682 17.85 -2.39 -36.55
C ASP A 682 17.22 -3.16 -35.38
N PRO A 683 16.82 -2.46 -34.30
CA PRO A 683 16.36 -3.13 -33.08
C PRO A 683 15.13 -4.01 -33.33
N LEU A 684 14.18 -3.55 -34.16
CA LEU A 684 12.95 -4.29 -34.44
C LEU A 684 13.19 -5.50 -35.35
N GLY A 685 14.10 -5.38 -36.33
CA GLY A 685 14.53 -6.52 -37.15
C GLY A 685 15.20 -7.61 -36.31
N ASP A 686 16.12 -7.21 -35.43
CA ASP A 686 16.85 -8.14 -34.56
C ASP A 686 15.91 -8.82 -33.55
N LEU A 687 15.00 -8.05 -32.95
CA LEU A 687 13.96 -8.58 -32.06
C LEU A 687 13.09 -9.61 -32.77
N LYS A 688 12.67 -9.32 -34.01
CA LYS A 688 11.86 -10.26 -34.80
C LYS A 688 12.61 -11.58 -35.01
N VAL A 689 13.88 -11.54 -35.40
CA VAL A 689 14.70 -12.75 -35.59
C VAL A 689 14.82 -13.55 -34.30
N ALA A 690 15.08 -12.90 -33.16
CA ALA A 690 15.19 -13.56 -31.87
C ALA A 690 13.89 -14.27 -31.46
N LEU A 691 12.76 -13.54 -31.47
CA LEU A 691 11.48 -14.11 -31.07
C LEU A 691 10.98 -15.19 -32.04
N ASP A 692 11.24 -15.06 -33.34
CA ASP A 692 10.93 -16.11 -34.33
C ASP A 692 11.80 -17.35 -34.10
N THR A 693 13.07 -17.19 -33.70
CA THR A 693 13.97 -18.30 -33.38
C THR A 693 13.46 -19.06 -32.15
N LEU A 694 13.08 -18.35 -31.09
CA LEU A 694 12.50 -18.94 -29.87
C LEU A 694 11.17 -19.65 -30.17
N PHE A 695 10.29 -19.03 -30.95
CA PHE A 695 8.99 -19.60 -31.32
C PHE A 695 9.09 -20.88 -32.16
N ASN A 696 10.09 -20.95 -33.03
CA ASN A 696 10.35 -22.12 -33.87
C ASN A 696 11.23 -23.18 -33.18
N HIS A 697 11.72 -22.90 -31.97
CA HIS A 697 12.56 -23.85 -31.25
C HIS A 697 11.75 -25.12 -30.89
N PRO A 698 12.29 -26.33 -31.12
CA PRO A 698 11.55 -27.59 -30.92
C PRO A 698 11.23 -27.86 -29.44
N ASN A 699 11.92 -27.20 -28.51
CA ASN A 699 11.67 -27.35 -27.08
C ASN A 699 10.45 -26.57 -26.57
N LEU A 700 10.05 -25.53 -27.28
CA LEU A 700 8.98 -24.64 -26.83
C LEU A 700 7.64 -25.37 -26.61
N PRO A 701 7.12 -26.16 -27.57
CA PRO A 701 5.81 -26.79 -27.41
C PRO A 701 5.70 -27.67 -26.15
N PRO A 702 6.56 -28.69 -25.91
CA PRO A 702 6.43 -29.52 -24.72
C PRO A 702 6.74 -28.77 -23.42
N PHE A 703 7.59 -27.74 -23.45
CA PHE A 703 7.93 -26.94 -22.27
C PHE A 703 6.74 -26.09 -21.80
N PHE A 704 6.14 -25.32 -22.72
CA PHE A 704 5.04 -24.42 -22.41
C PHE A 704 3.74 -25.18 -22.13
N CYS A 705 3.39 -26.16 -22.96
CA CYS A 705 2.15 -26.91 -22.81
C CYS A 705 2.10 -27.69 -21.49
N ARG A 706 3.23 -28.27 -21.04
CA ARG A 706 3.28 -28.97 -19.74
C ARG A 706 2.94 -28.03 -18.59
N GLN A 707 3.52 -26.84 -18.56
CA GLN A 707 3.28 -25.88 -17.48
C GLN A 707 1.85 -25.35 -17.52
N LEU A 708 1.31 -25.05 -18.70
CA LEU A 708 -0.08 -24.62 -18.82
C LEU A 708 -1.07 -25.70 -18.33
N ILE A 709 -0.78 -26.99 -18.57
CA ILE A 709 -1.55 -28.10 -18.00
C ILE A 709 -1.44 -28.14 -16.47
N GLN A 710 -0.26 -27.87 -15.89
CA GLN A 710 -0.07 -27.82 -14.44
C GLN A 710 -0.92 -26.72 -13.79
N HIS A 711 -0.96 -25.53 -14.38
CA HIS A 711 -1.78 -24.44 -13.85
C HIS A 711 -3.29 -24.70 -13.98
N LEU A 712 -3.75 -25.38 -15.03
CA LEU A 712 -5.18 -25.54 -15.32
C LEU A 712 -5.80 -26.86 -14.83
N VAL A 713 -5.07 -27.98 -14.87
CA VAL A 713 -5.65 -29.33 -14.77
C VAL A 713 -4.97 -30.20 -13.71
N THR A 714 -3.68 -30.51 -13.86
CA THR A 714 -2.99 -31.48 -12.98
C THR A 714 -1.49 -31.23 -12.88
N SER A 715 -0.92 -31.41 -11.69
CA SER A 715 0.52 -31.22 -11.44
C SER A 715 1.40 -32.24 -12.17
N ASN A 716 0.85 -33.39 -12.57
CA ASN A 716 1.57 -34.52 -13.15
C ASN A 716 0.90 -35.05 -14.44
N PRO A 717 0.84 -34.25 -15.52
CA PRO A 717 0.33 -34.75 -16.79
C PRO A 717 1.19 -35.89 -17.32
N SER A 718 0.58 -36.92 -17.90
CA SER A 718 1.38 -38.00 -18.49
C SER A 718 2.20 -37.50 -19.70
N PRO A 719 3.28 -38.19 -20.06
CA PRO A 719 4.01 -37.89 -21.29
C PRO A 719 3.13 -37.94 -22.55
N ALA A 720 2.12 -38.82 -22.58
CA ALA A 720 1.19 -38.92 -23.71
C ALA A 720 0.30 -37.67 -23.81
N TYR A 721 -0.18 -37.16 -22.68
CA TYR A 721 -0.96 -35.93 -22.63
C TYR A 721 -0.12 -34.73 -23.11
N VAL A 722 1.09 -34.54 -22.57
CA VAL A 722 1.99 -33.48 -23.03
C VAL A 722 2.28 -33.61 -24.53
N SER A 723 2.54 -34.82 -25.03
CA SER A 723 2.80 -35.04 -26.46
C SER A 723 1.63 -34.66 -27.36
N ARG A 724 0.38 -34.94 -26.96
CA ARG A 724 -0.81 -34.58 -27.74
C ARG A 724 -1.00 -33.06 -27.82
N VAL A 725 -0.89 -32.38 -26.69
CA VAL A 725 -1.04 -30.92 -26.63
C VAL A 725 0.13 -30.23 -27.35
N ALA A 726 1.35 -30.71 -27.16
CA ALA A 726 2.52 -30.19 -27.87
C ALA A 726 2.40 -30.35 -29.40
N ALA A 727 1.79 -31.44 -29.89
CA ALA A 727 1.50 -31.61 -31.31
C ALA A 727 0.50 -30.56 -31.82
N VAL A 728 -0.56 -30.26 -31.06
CA VAL A 728 -1.53 -29.21 -31.40
C VAL A 728 -0.89 -27.82 -31.39
N PHE A 729 0.02 -27.54 -30.43
CA PHE A 729 0.80 -26.30 -30.47
C PHE A 729 1.67 -26.24 -31.74
N GLN A 730 2.23 -27.37 -32.20
CA GLN A 730 3.05 -27.37 -33.41
C GLN A 730 2.23 -27.10 -34.67
N ASP A 731 1.02 -27.63 -34.73
CA ASP A 731 0.06 -27.47 -35.82
C ASP A 731 -1.36 -27.76 -35.28
N ASP A 732 -2.24 -26.76 -35.33
CA ASP A 732 -3.65 -26.85 -34.92
C ASP A 732 -4.52 -27.75 -35.83
N GLY A 733 -3.92 -28.34 -36.86
CA GLY A 733 -4.60 -29.10 -37.90
C GLY A 733 -5.02 -28.25 -39.11
N GLN A 734 -4.77 -26.95 -39.08
CA GLN A 734 -4.92 -26.00 -40.19
C GLN A 734 -3.56 -25.42 -40.64
N GLY A 735 -2.45 -25.91 -40.10
CA GLY A 735 -1.10 -25.43 -40.39
C GLY A 735 -0.71 -24.20 -39.56
N VAL A 736 -1.45 -23.87 -38.49
CA VAL A 736 -1.14 -22.75 -37.61
C VAL A 736 -0.41 -23.25 -36.38
N ARG A 737 0.84 -22.83 -36.22
CA ARG A 737 1.62 -23.07 -35.01
C ARG A 737 1.23 -22.08 -33.92
N GLY A 738 1.12 -22.55 -32.69
CA GLY A 738 0.95 -21.71 -31.50
C GLY A 738 -0.44 -21.08 -31.36
N ASP A 739 -1.47 -21.65 -32.00
CA ASP A 739 -2.87 -21.25 -31.77
C ASP A 739 -3.28 -21.61 -30.34
N MET A 740 -3.50 -20.58 -29.51
CA MET A 740 -3.82 -20.76 -28.10
C MET A 740 -5.24 -21.31 -27.89
N GLN A 741 -6.21 -21.05 -28.77
CA GLN A 741 -7.54 -21.66 -28.65
C GLN A 741 -7.46 -23.17 -28.84
N ALA A 742 -6.75 -23.61 -29.89
CA ALA A 742 -6.56 -25.03 -30.17
C ALA A 742 -5.81 -25.73 -29.02
N VAL A 743 -4.75 -25.11 -28.49
CA VAL A 743 -4.01 -25.62 -27.34
C VAL A 743 -4.89 -25.74 -26.10
N LEU A 744 -5.69 -24.71 -25.77
CA LEU A 744 -6.58 -24.74 -24.60
C LEU A 744 -7.68 -25.79 -24.75
N GLN A 745 -8.24 -25.97 -25.95
CA GLN A 745 -9.19 -27.06 -26.23
C GLN A 745 -8.53 -28.42 -26.02
N ALA A 746 -7.31 -28.62 -26.54
CA ALA A 746 -6.57 -29.87 -26.39
C ALA A 746 -6.26 -30.18 -24.93
N ILE A 747 -5.96 -29.17 -24.10
CA ILE A 747 -5.78 -29.32 -22.65
C ILE A 747 -7.12 -29.71 -21.99
N LEU A 748 -8.13 -28.86 -22.08
CA LEU A 748 -9.35 -29.02 -21.27
C LEU A 748 -10.20 -30.23 -21.67
N LEU A 749 -10.07 -30.71 -22.92
CA LEU A 749 -10.83 -31.84 -23.46
C LEU A 749 -10.04 -33.15 -23.54
N ASP A 750 -8.79 -33.17 -23.08
CA ASP A 750 -7.98 -34.39 -23.08
C ASP A 750 -8.64 -35.51 -22.28
N GLU A 751 -8.40 -36.76 -22.68
CA GLU A 751 -8.92 -37.94 -22.01
C GLU A 751 -8.48 -38.04 -20.54
N GLU A 752 -7.30 -37.53 -20.18
CA GLU A 752 -6.85 -37.49 -18.79
C GLU A 752 -7.60 -36.43 -17.98
N ALA A 753 -7.95 -35.29 -18.58
CA ALA A 753 -8.74 -34.25 -17.93
C ALA A 753 -10.22 -34.63 -17.78
N ARG A 754 -10.78 -35.38 -18.74
CA ARG A 754 -12.21 -35.69 -18.81
C ARG A 754 -12.57 -37.13 -18.39
N GLY A 755 -11.65 -38.08 -18.46
CA GLY A 755 -11.89 -39.51 -18.22
C GLY A 755 -11.95 -39.89 -16.73
N SER A 756 -13.09 -39.65 -16.09
CA SER A 756 -13.30 -39.83 -14.64
C SER A 756 -12.95 -41.22 -14.08
N ALA A 757 -13.13 -42.32 -14.83
CA ALA A 757 -12.86 -43.65 -14.27
C ALA A 757 -11.36 -44.00 -14.15
N ALA A 758 -10.52 -43.53 -15.08
CA ALA A 758 -9.08 -43.82 -15.09
C ALA A 758 -8.32 -42.80 -14.24
N ALA A 759 -8.67 -41.52 -14.34
CA ALA A 759 -8.06 -40.41 -13.59
C ALA A 759 -8.34 -40.50 -12.08
N SER A 760 -9.59 -40.72 -11.66
CA SER A 760 -9.96 -40.83 -10.22
C SER A 760 -9.44 -42.10 -9.54
N SER A 761 -9.03 -43.11 -10.31
CA SER A 761 -8.39 -44.33 -9.80
C SER A 761 -6.87 -44.25 -9.76
N ASN A 762 -6.28 -43.24 -10.41
CA ASN A 762 -4.84 -43.03 -10.42
C ASN A 762 -4.44 -42.19 -9.19
N PRO A 763 -3.75 -42.75 -8.19
CA PRO A 763 -3.34 -42.01 -7.00
C PRO A 763 -2.30 -40.92 -7.27
N GLN A 764 -1.80 -40.83 -8.51
CA GLN A 764 -0.81 -39.83 -8.95
C GLN A 764 -1.42 -38.66 -9.72
N TYR A 765 -2.72 -38.71 -10.03
CA TYR A 765 -3.41 -37.70 -10.82
C TYR A 765 -4.03 -36.61 -9.93
N GLY A 766 -4.12 -35.39 -10.47
CA GLY A 766 -4.68 -34.21 -9.80
C GLY A 766 -3.64 -33.14 -9.48
N LYS A 767 -4.06 -32.09 -8.77
CA LYS A 767 -3.21 -31.03 -8.22
C LYS A 767 -3.73 -30.56 -6.87
N VAL A 768 -2.93 -29.82 -6.11
CA VAL A 768 -3.45 -29.07 -4.95
C VAL A 768 -4.07 -27.77 -5.46
N ARG A 769 -5.28 -27.42 -5.00
CA ARG A 769 -5.92 -26.14 -5.30
C ARG A 769 -5.20 -25.00 -4.57
N GLU A 770 -4.79 -24.01 -5.33
CA GLU A 770 -4.27 -22.74 -4.80
C GLU A 770 -5.32 -22.07 -3.89
N ALA A 771 -4.89 -21.45 -2.79
CA ALA A 771 -5.79 -20.86 -1.80
C ALA A 771 -6.65 -19.74 -2.40
N MET A 772 -6.08 -18.98 -3.34
CA MET A 772 -6.79 -17.94 -4.06
C MET A 772 -7.94 -18.50 -4.91
N VAL A 773 -7.69 -19.60 -5.65
CA VAL A 773 -8.72 -20.28 -6.46
C VAL A 773 -9.81 -20.88 -5.57
N ARG A 774 -9.45 -21.44 -4.40
CA ARG A 774 -10.45 -21.92 -3.42
C ARG A 774 -11.37 -20.81 -2.93
N TYR A 775 -10.83 -19.61 -2.69
CA TYR A 775 -11.65 -18.46 -2.31
C TYR A 775 -12.61 -18.05 -3.43
N THR A 776 -12.13 -17.97 -4.68
CA THR A 776 -12.99 -17.61 -5.81
C THR A 776 -14.05 -18.66 -6.09
N GLU A 777 -13.73 -19.95 -5.94
CA GLU A 777 -14.68 -21.06 -6.10
C GLU A 777 -15.86 -20.91 -5.13
N TRP A 778 -15.58 -20.64 -3.85
CA TRP A 778 -16.63 -20.33 -2.87
C TRP A 778 -17.44 -19.10 -3.26
N ALA A 779 -16.75 -17.99 -3.53
CA ALA A 779 -17.41 -16.73 -3.77
C ALA A 779 -18.31 -16.80 -5.02
N ARG A 780 -17.90 -17.52 -6.07
CA ARG A 780 -18.75 -17.77 -7.24
C ARG A 780 -19.89 -18.76 -6.94
N ALA A 781 -19.59 -19.90 -6.33
CA ALA A 781 -20.58 -20.95 -6.05
C ALA A 781 -21.76 -20.44 -5.20
N PHE A 782 -21.52 -19.46 -4.35
CA PHE A 782 -22.54 -18.89 -3.47
C PHE A 782 -22.85 -17.41 -3.78
N THR A 783 -22.59 -16.95 -5.01
CA THR A 783 -22.99 -15.62 -5.51
C THR A 783 -22.60 -14.48 -4.56
N ALA A 784 -21.35 -14.49 -4.10
CA ALA A 784 -20.83 -13.48 -3.18
C ALA A 784 -20.79 -12.09 -3.82
N GLN A 785 -20.99 -11.06 -3.00
CA GLN A 785 -21.16 -9.67 -3.43
C GLN A 785 -20.31 -8.74 -2.58
N SER A 786 -19.95 -7.58 -3.15
CA SER A 786 -19.27 -6.50 -2.43
C SER A 786 -20.26 -5.50 -1.85
N ARG A 787 -20.14 -5.22 -0.53
CA ARG A 787 -20.93 -4.19 0.16
C ARG A 787 -20.64 -2.80 -0.36
N THR A 788 -19.35 -2.51 -0.56
CA THR A 788 -18.82 -1.22 -1.03
C THR A 788 -18.63 -1.18 -2.54
N GLY A 789 -19.01 -2.24 -3.27
CA GLY A 789 -18.78 -2.40 -4.71
C GLY A 789 -17.30 -2.39 -5.13
N SER A 790 -16.38 -2.28 -4.16
CA SER A 790 -14.94 -2.21 -4.42
C SER A 790 -14.30 -3.59 -4.46
N PHE A 791 -14.97 -4.64 -3.97
CA PHE A 791 -14.38 -5.99 -3.83
C PHE A 791 -13.06 -5.95 -3.06
N ASN A 792 -13.05 -5.20 -1.95
CA ASN A 792 -11.84 -4.96 -1.16
C ASN A 792 -11.58 -6.10 -0.16
N LEU A 793 -10.70 -7.02 -0.55
CA LEU A 793 -10.23 -8.12 0.30
C LEU A 793 -9.00 -7.73 1.15
N ARG A 794 -8.45 -6.53 0.95
CA ARG A 794 -7.15 -6.08 1.45
C ARG A 794 -6.03 -7.04 1.01
N THR A 795 -4.87 -6.90 1.63
CA THR A 795 -3.73 -7.79 1.40
C THR A 795 -4.08 -9.25 1.73
N THR A 796 -3.83 -10.15 0.77
CA THR A 796 -4.11 -11.59 0.90
C THR A 796 -2.86 -12.46 1.06
N GLU A 797 -1.67 -11.86 1.03
CA GLU A 797 -0.38 -12.57 1.04
C GLU A 797 0.05 -13.12 2.42
N ASP A 798 -0.57 -12.66 3.52
CA ASP A 798 -0.16 -13.08 4.87
C ASP A 798 -0.41 -14.59 5.06
N PRO A 799 0.61 -15.39 5.37
CA PRO A 799 0.49 -16.84 5.43
C PRO A 799 -0.25 -17.33 6.70
N ILE A 800 -0.45 -16.50 7.72
CA ILE A 800 -1.05 -16.90 9.01
C ILE A 800 -2.49 -16.38 9.15
N TYR A 801 -2.80 -15.24 8.53
CA TYR A 801 -4.08 -14.57 8.67
C TYR A 801 -4.85 -14.38 7.35
N ALA A 802 -4.25 -14.72 6.21
CA ALA A 802 -4.86 -14.57 4.89
C ALA A 802 -4.63 -15.80 4.00
N LEU A 803 -4.70 -15.63 2.67
CA LEU A 803 -4.63 -16.71 1.70
C LEU A 803 -3.19 -17.21 1.45
N GLY A 804 -2.17 -16.47 1.91
CA GLY A 804 -0.76 -16.78 1.62
C GLY A 804 -0.38 -16.54 0.15
N GLU A 805 -1.23 -15.82 -0.60
CA GLU A 805 -1.06 -15.56 -2.03
C GLU A 805 -1.72 -14.23 -2.41
N MET A 806 -1.14 -13.50 -3.36
CA MET A 806 -1.68 -12.24 -3.88
C MET A 806 -1.25 -12.03 -5.33
N THR A 807 -2.19 -11.67 -6.20
CA THR A 807 -1.93 -11.51 -7.63
C THR A 807 -0.89 -10.42 -7.90
N LEU A 808 0.00 -10.66 -8.88
CA LEU A 808 1.10 -9.76 -9.25
C LEU A 808 1.99 -9.33 -8.07
N ARG A 809 2.01 -10.08 -6.97
CA ARG A 809 2.86 -9.86 -5.78
C ARG A 809 3.81 -11.01 -5.51
N SER A 810 4.24 -11.68 -6.58
CA SER A 810 5.12 -12.83 -6.50
C SER A 810 6.40 -12.53 -5.68
N PRO A 811 6.85 -13.49 -4.84
CA PRO A 811 8.13 -13.40 -4.15
C PRO A 811 9.35 -13.64 -5.07
N THR A 812 9.19 -14.30 -6.22
CA THR A 812 10.30 -14.68 -7.11
C THR A 812 9.92 -14.63 -8.60
N VAL A 813 10.90 -14.87 -9.49
CA VAL A 813 10.65 -15.03 -10.94
C VAL A 813 9.85 -16.31 -11.28
N PHE A 814 9.74 -17.27 -10.35
CA PHE A 814 8.94 -18.49 -10.50
C PHE A 814 7.50 -18.32 -10.04
N ASN A 815 7.03 -17.09 -9.82
CA ASN A 815 5.78 -16.84 -9.12
C ASN A 815 5.80 -17.39 -7.66
N TRP A 816 4.65 -17.82 -7.14
CA TRP A 816 4.48 -18.43 -5.80
C TRP A 816 5.04 -19.85 -5.67
N PHE A 817 5.24 -20.57 -6.78
CA PHE A 817 5.80 -21.92 -6.79
C PHE A 817 6.49 -22.26 -8.12
N ALA A 818 7.56 -23.04 -8.06
CA ALA A 818 8.27 -23.52 -9.24
C ALA A 818 7.55 -24.72 -9.87
N PRO A 819 7.43 -24.79 -11.22
CA PRO A 819 6.74 -25.88 -11.92
C PRO A 819 7.39 -27.26 -11.72
N GLY A 820 8.65 -27.28 -11.30
CA GLY A 820 9.44 -28.48 -11.01
C GLY A 820 9.51 -28.87 -9.54
N TYR A 821 8.79 -28.20 -8.62
CA TYR A 821 8.91 -28.47 -7.20
C TYR A 821 8.43 -29.89 -6.84
N VAL A 822 9.25 -30.58 -6.04
CA VAL A 822 9.00 -31.92 -5.51
C VAL A 822 9.04 -31.84 -3.98
N PRO A 823 7.93 -32.13 -3.27
CA PRO A 823 7.89 -31.99 -1.81
C PRO A 823 8.75 -33.07 -1.15
N PRO A 824 9.83 -32.71 -0.42
CA PRO A 824 10.81 -33.65 0.07
C PRO A 824 10.28 -34.53 1.22
N GLY A 825 10.75 -35.77 1.30
CA GLY A 825 10.37 -36.73 2.33
C GLY A 825 8.97 -37.32 2.19
N THR A 826 8.32 -37.15 1.04
CA THR A 826 6.94 -37.58 0.79
C THR A 826 6.86 -38.77 -0.17
N SER A 827 5.68 -39.40 -0.27
CA SER A 827 5.41 -40.41 -1.31
C SER A 827 5.45 -39.83 -2.73
N ILE A 828 5.27 -38.52 -2.89
CA ILE A 828 5.36 -37.81 -4.17
C ILE A 828 6.81 -37.79 -4.65
N GLU A 829 7.76 -37.45 -3.76
CA GLU A 829 9.21 -37.53 -4.05
C GLU A 829 9.64 -38.95 -4.40
N GLN A 830 9.20 -39.95 -3.61
CA GLN A 830 9.53 -41.36 -3.87
C GLN A 830 9.03 -41.85 -5.24
N ALA A 831 7.93 -41.26 -5.73
CA ALA A 831 7.37 -41.55 -7.04
C ALA A 831 8.01 -40.71 -8.17
N GLY A 832 8.90 -39.76 -7.86
CA GLY A 832 9.51 -38.86 -8.84
C GLY A 832 8.52 -37.88 -9.47
N LEU A 833 7.47 -37.50 -8.73
CA LEU A 833 6.39 -36.64 -9.20
C LEU A 833 6.57 -35.20 -8.70
N THR A 834 6.02 -34.24 -9.46
CA THR A 834 5.98 -32.83 -9.07
C THR A 834 4.67 -32.50 -8.36
N ALA A 835 4.71 -31.59 -7.40
CA ALA A 835 3.51 -30.99 -6.81
C ALA A 835 3.78 -29.50 -6.57
N PRO A 836 3.82 -28.68 -7.63
CA PRO A 836 4.25 -27.28 -7.56
C PRO A 836 3.59 -26.50 -6.44
N GLU A 837 2.27 -26.63 -6.32
CA GLU A 837 1.43 -25.90 -5.37
C GLU A 837 1.70 -26.30 -3.90
N MET A 838 2.41 -27.41 -3.65
CA MET A 838 2.87 -27.77 -2.31
C MET A 838 4.07 -26.94 -1.85
N GLU A 839 4.77 -26.20 -2.73
CA GLU A 839 5.86 -25.29 -2.32
C GLU A 839 5.34 -24.17 -1.41
N MET A 840 4.11 -23.71 -1.65
CA MET A 840 3.42 -22.70 -0.84
C MET A 840 2.52 -23.31 0.25
N THR A 841 2.32 -24.63 0.27
CA THR A 841 1.40 -25.29 1.20
C THR A 841 2.15 -25.86 2.39
N ASP A 842 2.06 -25.17 3.53
CA ASP A 842 2.65 -25.57 4.81
C ASP A 842 1.65 -25.40 5.96
N VAL A 843 2.07 -25.73 7.19
CA VAL A 843 1.19 -25.68 8.37
C VAL A 843 0.64 -24.27 8.62
N SER A 844 1.45 -23.23 8.38
CA SER A 844 1.05 -21.84 8.56
C SER A 844 0.00 -21.46 7.51
N THR A 845 0.29 -21.70 6.22
CA THR A 845 -0.62 -21.33 5.12
C THR A 845 -1.94 -22.09 5.16
N VAL A 846 -1.94 -23.36 5.60
CA VAL A 846 -3.18 -24.10 5.85
C VAL A 846 -4.00 -23.47 6.97
N VAL A 847 -3.37 -23.07 8.09
CA VAL A 847 -4.07 -22.39 9.19
C VAL A 847 -4.57 -21.00 8.76
N GLY A 848 -3.77 -20.24 8.01
CA GLY A 848 -4.15 -18.93 7.48
C GLY A 848 -5.36 -18.99 6.57
N TYR A 849 -5.35 -19.91 5.60
CA TYR A 849 -6.50 -20.16 4.74
C TYR A 849 -7.78 -20.49 5.54
N LEU A 850 -7.68 -21.36 6.54
CA LEU A 850 -8.83 -21.73 7.38
C LEU A 850 -9.37 -20.52 8.17
N ASN A 851 -8.49 -19.73 8.78
CA ASN A 851 -8.87 -18.50 9.49
C ASN A 851 -9.56 -17.50 8.54
N TYR A 852 -9.01 -17.32 7.35
CA TYR A 852 -9.54 -16.40 6.35
C TYR A 852 -10.92 -16.86 5.85
N MET A 853 -11.06 -18.14 5.50
CA MET A 853 -12.33 -18.70 5.04
C MET A 853 -13.40 -18.70 6.13
N GLN A 854 -13.04 -18.91 7.40
CA GLN A 854 -14.01 -18.76 8.51
C GLN A 854 -14.60 -17.33 8.55
N SER A 855 -13.76 -16.31 8.38
CA SER A 855 -14.19 -14.91 8.33
C SER A 855 -15.05 -14.61 7.10
N ALA A 856 -14.63 -15.08 5.92
CA ALA A 856 -15.34 -14.87 4.65
C ALA A 856 -16.71 -15.56 4.65
N ILE A 857 -16.76 -16.83 5.05
CA ILE A 857 -18.01 -17.61 5.11
C ILE A 857 -18.95 -17.06 6.18
N GLY A 858 -18.39 -16.57 7.29
CA GLY A 858 -19.11 -15.98 8.42
C GLY A 858 -19.64 -14.56 8.20
N ALA A 859 -19.25 -13.89 7.11
CA ALA A 859 -19.55 -12.48 6.88
C ALA A 859 -21.05 -12.20 6.71
N GLY A 860 -21.57 -11.20 7.44
CA GLY A 860 -22.97 -10.78 7.33
C GLY A 860 -23.20 -9.71 6.25
N TYR A 861 -24.41 -9.16 6.11
CA TYR A 861 -24.63 -8.03 5.20
C TYR A 861 -24.10 -6.70 5.75
N ASN A 862 -24.23 -6.48 7.06
CA ASN A 862 -23.92 -5.18 7.70
C ASN A 862 -22.56 -5.16 8.44
N PHE A 863 -21.88 -6.31 8.57
CA PHE A 863 -20.69 -6.46 9.41
C PHE A 863 -19.77 -7.56 8.87
N GLY A 864 -18.44 -7.37 8.93
CA GLY A 864 -17.43 -8.32 8.42
C GLY A 864 -16.66 -7.80 7.20
N PRO A 865 -15.98 -8.67 6.43
CA PRO A 865 -15.26 -8.29 5.21
C PRO A 865 -16.18 -7.70 4.12
N ASP A 866 -15.61 -7.05 3.12
CA ASP A 866 -16.39 -6.39 2.06
C ASP A 866 -17.15 -7.38 1.16
N VAL A 867 -16.53 -8.53 0.87
CA VAL A 867 -17.13 -9.62 0.09
C VAL A 867 -17.82 -10.61 1.02
N PHE A 868 -19.09 -10.91 0.75
CA PHE A 868 -19.94 -11.77 1.57
C PHE A 868 -21.01 -12.45 0.71
N SER A 869 -21.61 -13.54 1.19
CA SER A 869 -22.75 -14.21 0.55
C SER A 869 -23.97 -14.23 1.48
N TYR A 870 -25.16 -14.12 0.89
CA TYR A 870 -26.44 -14.29 1.60
C TYR A 870 -26.86 -15.76 1.76
N TYR A 871 -26.25 -16.67 1.00
CA TYR A 871 -26.58 -18.09 0.96
C TYR A 871 -28.08 -18.39 0.81
N SER A 872 -28.80 -17.58 0.01
CA SER A 872 -30.27 -17.61 -0.01
C SER A 872 -30.83 -18.98 -0.41
N THR A 873 -30.18 -19.65 -1.37
CA THR A 873 -30.58 -21.00 -1.79
C THR A 873 -30.29 -22.03 -0.71
N GLU A 874 -29.10 -21.98 -0.10
CA GLU A 874 -28.66 -22.91 0.94
C GLU A 874 -29.49 -22.77 2.22
N MET A 875 -29.92 -21.55 2.56
CA MET A 875 -30.84 -21.29 3.67
C MET A 875 -32.16 -22.04 3.50
N GLY A 876 -32.65 -22.22 2.27
CA GLY A 876 -33.84 -23.04 1.97
C GLY A 876 -33.62 -24.54 2.18
N LEU A 877 -32.36 -25.01 2.17
CA LEU A 877 -31.96 -26.40 2.35
C LEU A 877 -31.41 -26.70 3.75
N ALA A 878 -31.21 -25.68 4.60
CA ALA A 878 -30.54 -25.80 5.89
C ALA A 878 -31.26 -26.73 6.90
N ALA A 879 -32.57 -26.92 6.73
CA ALA A 879 -33.37 -27.86 7.51
C ALA A 879 -33.27 -29.32 7.01
N THR A 880 -32.74 -29.55 5.81
CA THR A 880 -32.54 -30.86 5.16
C THR A 880 -31.05 -31.09 4.85
N PRO A 881 -30.22 -31.43 5.86
CA PRO A 881 -28.76 -31.48 5.72
C PRO A 881 -28.23 -32.32 4.56
N ASP A 882 -28.90 -33.42 4.20
CA ASP A 882 -28.52 -34.24 3.05
C ASP A 882 -28.63 -33.48 1.72
N GLN A 883 -29.73 -32.74 1.51
CA GLN A 883 -29.94 -31.96 0.29
C GLN A 883 -29.01 -30.75 0.22
N LEU A 884 -28.77 -30.10 1.37
CA LEU A 884 -27.76 -29.05 1.48
C LEU A 884 -26.38 -29.57 1.07
N LEU A 885 -25.99 -30.75 1.56
CA LEU A 885 -24.69 -31.32 1.29
C LEU A 885 -24.56 -31.88 -0.14
N ASP A 886 -25.64 -32.40 -0.74
CA ASP A 886 -25.67 -32.78 -2.16
C ASP A 886 -25.37 -31.59 -3.06
N ARG A 887 -25.95 -30.43 -2.75
CA ARG A 887 -25.70 -29.18 -3.46
C ARG A 887 -24.25 -28.71 -3.29
N ILE A 888 -23.74 -28.65 -2.06
CA ILE A 888 -22.35 -28.25 -1.79
C ILE A 888 -21.36 -29.20 -2.47
N ASN A 889 -21.64 -30.51 -2.45
CA ASN A 889 -20.83 -31.52 -3.12
C ASN A 889 -20.78 -31.27 -4.63
N LEU A 890 -21.91 -30.96 -5.27
CA LEU A 890 -21.93 -30.63 -6.69
C LEU A 890 -21.13 -29.36 -7.02
N LEU A 891 -21.34 -28.28 -6.25
CA LEU A 891 -20.74 -26.98 -6.54
C LEU A 891 -19.22 -26.92 -6.27
N LEU A 892 -18.76 -27.51 -5.17
CA LEU A 892 -17.35 -27.40 -4.74
C LEU A 892 -16.51 -28.65 -5.03
N MET A 893 -17.13 -29.83 -5.09
CA MET A 893 -16.42 -31.11 -5.23
C MET A 893 -16.83 -31.89 -6.47
N ALA A 894 -17.62 -31.30 -7.37
CA ALA A 894 -18.12 -31.95 -8.58
C ALA A 894 -18.81 -33.31 -8.35
N GLY A 895 -19.37 -33.54 -7.16
CA GLY A 895 -19.99 -34.81 -6.78
C GLY A 895 -19.05 -35.84 -6.13
N GLU A 896 -17.75 -35.57 -6.04
CA GLU A 896 -16.71 -36.50 -5.59
C GLU A 896 -16.49 -36.53 -4.05
N MET A 897 -17.38 -35.91 -3.26
CA MET A 897 -17.31 -36.02 -1.81
C MET A 897 -17.49 -37.46 -1.35
N ASP A 898 -16.43 -38.04 -0.78
CA ASP A 898 -16.47 -39.40 -0.28
C ASP A 898 -17.42 -39.59 0.92
N SER A 899 -17.84 -40.82 1.17
CA SER A 899 -18.81 -41.15 2.21
C SER A 899 -18.32 -40.83 3.63
N THR A 900 -17.01 -40.86 3.87
CA THR A 900 -16.42 -40.58 5.18
C THR A 900 -16.54 -39.09 5.48
N LEU A 901 -16.05 -38.24 4.57
CA LEU A 901 -16.18 -36.79 4.69
C LEU A 901 -17.64 -36.38 4.78
N ARG A 902 -18.49 -36.94 3.93
CA ARG A 902 -19.94 -36.68 3.95
C ARG A 902 -20.54 -36.96 5.32
N SER A 903 -20.26 -38.13 5.90
CA SER A 903 -20.79 -38.51 7.23
C SER A 903 -20.30 -37.60 8.35
N GLN A 904 -19.06 -37.12 8.28
CA GLN A 904 -18.50 -36.19 9.27
C GLN A 904 -19.19 -34.83 9.22
N ILE A 905 -19.39 -34.28 8.01
CA ILE A 905 -20.06 -33.00 7.82
C ILE A 905 -21.53 -33.09 8.25
N LEU A 906 -22.26 -34.13 7.83
CA LEU A 906 -23.65 -34.34 8.24
C LEU A 906 -23.79 -34.41 9.76
N SER A 907 -22.88 -35.10 10.45
CA SER A 907 -22.88 -35.18 11.91
C SER A 907 -22.65 -33.82 12.55
N ALA A 908 -21.73 -33.01 12.02
CA ALA A 908 -21.47 -31.65 12.51
C ALA A 908 -22.67 -30.72 12.29
N VAL A 909 -23.26 -30.72 11.10
CA VAL A 909 -24.45 -29.89 10.78
C VAL A 909 -25.65 -30.30 11.65
N ALA A 910 -25.89 -31.60 11.81
CA ALA A 910 -26.99 -32.11 12.63
C ALA A 910 -26.83 -31.78 14.13
N SER A 911 -25.60 -31.57 14.60
CA SER A 911 -25.32 -31.18 15.98
C SER A 911 -25.78 -29.76 16.35
N ILE A 912 -26.07 -28.91 15.36
CA ILE A 912 -26.58 -27.55 15.56
C ILE A 912 -28.11 -27.61 15.65
N PRO A 913 -28.73 -27.44 16.83
CA PRO A 913 -30.18 -27.55 16.98
C PRO A 913 -30.89 -26.33 16.37
N ILE A 914 -32.02 -26.55 15.70
CA ILE A 914 -32.91 -25.48 15.27
C ILE A 914 -33.90 -25.22 16.43
N PRO A 915 -33.87 -24.05 17.07
CA PRO A 915 -34.77 -23.74 18.17
C PRO A 915 -36.21 -23.56 17.68
N SER A 916 -37.19 -23.63 18.57
CA SER A 916 -38.59 -23.28 18.27
C SER A 916 -38.92 -21.87 18.75
N GLY A 917 -39.74 -21.12 18.00
CA GLY A 917 -40.29 -19.83 18.45
C GLY A 917 -39.68 -18.63 17.74
N ASP A 918 -38.60 -18.06 18.29
CA ASP A 918 -37.97 -16.84 17.78
C ASP A 918 -37.39 -17.06 16.37
N GLU A 919 -37.96 -16.36 15.39
CA GLU A 919 -37.58 -16.43 13.98
C GLU A 919 -36.13 -16.00 13.76
N ASN A 920 -35.61 -15.04 14.54
CA ASN A 920 -34.20 -14.64 14.44
C ASN A 920 -33.27 -15.75 14.91
N ALA A 921 -33.61 -16.43 16.02
CA ALA A 921 -32.85 -17.55 16.53
C ALA A 921 -32.90 -18.77 15.59
N ILE A 922 -34.05 -19.00 14.95
CA ILE A 922 -34.21 -20.02 13.90
C ILE A 922 -33.30 -19.71 12.72
N ASN A 923 -33.38 -18.49 12.17
CA ASN A 923 -32.57 -18.06 11.02
C ASN A 923 -31.06 -18.11 11.33
N ALA A 924 -30.65 -17.72 12.53
CA ALA A 924 -29.26 -17.83 12.96
C ALA A 924 -28.77 -19.29 13.03
N ALA A 925 -29.60 -20.23 13.52
CA ALA A 925 -29.27 -21.64 13.56
C ALA A 925 -29.20 -22.27 12.16
N LEU A 926 -30.12 -21.90 11.26
CA LEU A 926 -30.12 -22.33 9.85
C LEU A 926 -28.87 -21.81 9.12
N LEU A 927 -28.53 -20.53 9.30
CA LEU A 927 -27.31 -19.95 8.73
C LEU A 927 -26.06 -20.64 9.26
N SER A 928 -26.00 -20.93 10.56
CA SER A 928 -24.87 -21.65 11.17
C SER A 928 -24.69 -23.05 10.58
N ARG A 929 -25.79 -23.75 10.25
CA ARG A 929 -25.75 -25.04 9.56
C ARG A 929 -25.16 -24.93 8.15
N VAL A 930 -25.58 -23.93 7.38
CA VAL A 930 -25.05 -23.64 6.04
C VAL A 930 -23.55 -23.33 6.10
N GLN A 931 -23.16 -22.37 6.94
CA GLN A 931 -21.77 -21.96 7.10
C GLN A 931 -20.88 -23.13 7.55
N THR A 932 -21.37 -23.98 8.46
CA THR A 932 -20.65 -25.17 8.92
C THR A 932 -20.44 -26.18 7.78
N ALA A 933 -21.47 -26.44 6.97
CA ALA A 933 -21.39 -27.38 5.86
C ALA A 933 -20.35 -26.92 4.81
N ILE A 934 -20.38 -25.63 4.44
CA ILE A 934 -19.45 -25.03 3.48
C ILE A 934 -18.03 -25.02 4.05
N TYR A 935 -17.85 -24.50 5.27
CA TYR A 935 -16.53 -24.39 5.89
C TYR A 935 -15.85 -25.74 6.05
N LEU A 936 -16.56 -26.77 6.55
CA LEU A 936 -15.96 -28.11 6.72
C LEU A 936 -15.65 -28.79 5.39
N THR A 937 -16.46 -28.55 4.35
CA THR A 937 -16.12 -29.02 2.99
C THR A 937 -14.82 -28.38 2.53
N MET A 938 -14.73 -27.05 2.62
CA MET A 938 -13.57 -26.29 2.15
C MET A 938 -12.30 -26.45 2.98
N ALA A 939 -12.44 -26.87 4.24
CA ALA A 939 -11.35 -27.21 5.14
C ALA A 939 -10.79 -28.63 4.89
N SER A 940 -11.50 -29.45 4.12
CA SER A 940 -11.13 -30.86 3.94
C SER A 940 -9.96 -31.03 2.97
N PRO A 941 -9.04 -31.98 3.21
CA PRO A 941 -8.02 -32.36 2.23
C PRO A 941 -8.61 -32.84 0.91
N ALA A 942 -9.79 -33.46 0.93
CA ALA A 942 -10.49 -33.93 -0.27
C ALA A 942 -10.89 -32.77 -1.19
N TYR A 943 -11.28 -31.62 -0.63
CA TYR A 943 -11.50 -30.41 -1.42
C TYR A 943 -10.19 -29.67 -1.76
N ALA A 944 -9.15 -29.76 -0.92
CA ALA A 944 -7.86 -29.18 -1.29
C ALA A 944 -7.24 -29.87 -2.52
N ALA A 945 -7.57 -31.14 -2.79
CA ALA A 945 -7.15 -31.86 -3.99
C ALA A 945 -8.14 -31.66 -5.16
N GLN A 946 -7.65 -31.18 -6.30
CA GLN A 946 -8.38 -31.06 -7.55
C GLN A 946 -8.12 -32.28 -8.44
N PHE A 947 -9.20 -32.85 -8.96
CA PHE A 947 -9.22 -33.97 -9.89
C PHE A 947 -9.88 -33.51 -11.19
#